data_AF-A0A2I1GME7-F1
#
_entry.id   AF-A0A2I1GME7-F1
#
_cell.length_a   1.000
_cell.length_b   1.000
_cell.length_c   1.000
_cell.angle_alpha   90.00
_cell.angle_beta   90.00
_cell.angle_gamma   90.00
#
_symmetry.space_group_name_H-M   'P 1'
#
loop_
_entity.id
_entity.type
_entity.pdbx_description
1 polymer ?
#
loop_
_entity_poly.entity_id
_entity_poly.type
_entity_poly.pdbx_seq_one_letter_code
_entity_poly.pdbx_strand_id
1 'polypeptide(L)'
;MSSEKIAVFIKILENSSLLSSNLKRLNPDDHLSYIREELENNNIINDMLLFSKEENNELSEIKREEEENFHLKDIIKVEDDRNILFLKRRYWKFLNDHCKLDYGRIMSYDGIKIAEKQAYTMNECELNGINNYKKSRIEFESKEDWMKKTNLFFDVDEINVTNFAKLGLSVENLRNKSFNKEVISAYQYTEISKASLKFSKENLKLTDEFEKDVNEAINSENPRERFKKITKEYGQFISTEIILGGRVYFNDVKKSLKSSADSFNDNSENMSIESTSNSIGGYYSSDSEITSKFYNFDHMRLLGGEQQPDDKDKNFDEKTWVKSLNNYQNWKCIEFKYPVHIFQLLPDDLRKSTFKSIGKKILYNITEDCDYYLNEPGSYRTFELKNIPQNILEIIQDEEADCDIFASVFDNNENSKNDFFDCQILKEPNTKPCIIIHGIQMQKEFKPCRYNLKIKIMIIGYDTNFNFMLPDIISVESIGIEYYPKNSYIFCNLPLKRKIDLIGVPLFGIPVLSNLDSSNNSIIIGHNFCNTQKNGLNVDVYSYCLKKKCYDKLPQFTFCVLIISDYPSSSNSYSSLPFNSRFFGIGTNPYVKLNSSSKNPKCVSLYLSKKDNYKPTFLNQKINQIKVEYVHCNCKKTCFICKRKTVKLSISENYAKCILFDS
;
A
#
# COMPACT_ATOMS: atom_id res chain seq x y z
N MET A 1 -42.68 -19.91 50.18
CA MET A 1 -41.61 -20.15 51.19
C MET A 1 -40.49 -19.20 50.84
N SER A 2 -39.96 -18.41 51.79
CA SER A 2 -38.82 -17.53 51.49
C SER A 2 -37.57 -18.39 51.42
N SER A 3 -37.07 -18.65 50.22
CA SER A 3 -35.80 -19.37 50.04
C SER A 3 -34.66 -18.51 50.61
N GLU A 4 -33.86 -19.10 51.49
CA GLU A 4 -32.80 -18.40 52.21
C GLU A 4 -31.62 -18.12 51.27
N LYS A 5 -31.32 -16.84 51.03
CA LYS A 5 -30.18 -16.44 50.17
C LYS A 5 -28.85 -16.68 50.90
N ILE A 6 -27.93 -17.42 50.28
CA ILE A 6 -26.58 -17.69 50.78
C ILE A 6 -25.56 -16.71 50.19
N ALA A 7 -24.46 -16.48 50.90
CA ALA A 7 -23.34 -15.69 50.36
C ALA A 7 -22.50 -16.53 49.38
N VAL A 8 -22.33 -16.04 48.15
CA VAL A 8 -21.62 -16.69 47.05
C VAL A 8 -20.51 -15.78 46.52
N PHE A 9 -19.29 -16.31 46.50
CA PHE A 9 -18.10 -15.71 45.91
C PHE A 9 -18.03 -16.03 44.43
N ILE A 10 -18.25 -15.04 43.59
CA ILE A 10 -18.26 -15.15 42.15
C ILE A 10 -16.85 -14.88 41.65
N LYS A 11 -16.16 -15.90 41.14
CA LYS A 11 -14.81 -15.82 40.57
C LYS A 11 -14.91 -15.85 39.05
N ILE A 12 -14.42 -14.79 38.40
CA ILE A 12 -14.34 -14.72 36.94
C ILE A 12 -12.94 -15.15 36.51
N LEU A 13 -12.87 -16.14 35.63
CA LEU A 13 -11.64 -16.73 35.12
C LEU A 13 -11.46 -16.40 33.62
N GLU A 14 -10.26 -15.98 33.28
CA GLU A 14 -9.78 -15.77 31.91
C GLU A 14 -8.43 -16.45 31.75
N ASN A 15 -8.30 -17.37 30.78
CA ASN A 15 -7.07 -18.16 30.56
C ASN A 15 -6.48 -18.77 31.86
N SER A 16 -7.36 -19.28 32.72
CA SER A 16 -7.01 -19.89 34.02
C SER A 16 -6.47 -18.92 35.08
N SER A 17 -6.56 -17.62 34.84
CA SER A 17 -6.22 -16.55 35.79
C SER A 17 -7.49 -15.91 36.36
N LEU A 18 -7.47 -15.53 37.64
CA LEU A 18 -8.57 -14.83 38.29
C LEU A 18 -8.60 -13.37 37.85
N LEU A 19 -9.66 -12.98 37.13
CA LEU A 19 -9.85 -11.62 36.62
C LEU A 19 -10.46 -10.70 37.68
N SER A 20 -11.48 -11.19 38.38
CA SER A 20 -12.18 -10.46 39.44
C SER A 20 -12.93 -11.41 40.35
N SER A 21 -13.22 -10.93 41.57
CA SER A 21 -14.01 -11.65 42.56
C SER A 21 -15.08 -10.73 43.15
N ASN A 22 -16.34 -11.16 43.11
CA ASN A 22 -17.47 -10.43 43.68
C ASN A 22 -18.17 -11.27 44.75
N LEU A 23 -18.81 -10.64 45.73
CA LEU A 23 -19.61 -11.34 46.75
C LEU A 23 -21.08 -10.92 46.60
N LYS A 24 -21.98 -11.89 46.42
CA LYS A 24 -23.42 -11.63 46.29
C LYS A 24 -24.22 -12.64 47.11
N ARG A 25 -25.38 -12.22 47.62
CA ARG A 25 -26.36 -13.13 48.22
C ARG A 25 -27.29 -13.66 47.14
N LEU A 26 -27.25 -14.96 46.88
CA LEU A 26 -28.02 -15.63 45.83
C LEU A 26 -28.82 -16.79 46.43
N ASN A 27 -29.95 -17.14 45.80
CA ASN A 27 -30.75 -18.29 46.23
C ASN A 27 -30.25 -19.57 45.55
N PRO A 28 -29.83 -20.61 46.30
CA PRO A 28 -29.33 -21.87 45.72
C PRO A 28 -30.33 -22.61 44.85
N ASP A 29 -31.62 -22.43 45.11
CA ASP A 29 -32.71 -23.14 44.42
C ASP A 29 -33.18 -22.42 43.14
N ASP A 30 -32.66 -21.22 42.84
CA ASP A 30 -32.99 -20.54 41.60
C ASP A 30 -32.23 -21.18 40.42
N HIS A 31 -32.89 -21.21 39.26
CA HIS A 31 -32.26 -21.63 37.99
C HIS A 31 -31.16 -20.65 37.57
N LEU A 32 -30.15 -21.13 36.85
CA LEU A 32 -29.03 -20.29 36.41
C LEU A 32 -29.48 -19.14 35.51
N SER A 33 -30.55 -19.33 34.74
CA SER A 33 -31.17 -18.26 33.93
C SER A 33 -31.63 -17.07 34.80
N TYR A 34 -32.31 -17.33 35.92
CA TYR A 34 -32.74 -16.30 36.86
C TYR A 34 -31.56 -15.68 37.64
N ILE A 35 -30.61 -16.51 38.07
CA ILE A 35 -29.38 -16.02 38.72
C ILE A 35 -28.62 -15.08 37.81
N ARG A 36 -28.53 -15.40 36.52
CA ARG A 36 -27.92 -14.54 35.53
C ARG A 36 -28.61 -13.19 35.45
N GLU A 37 -29.93 -13.15 35.32
CA GLU A 37 -30.68 -11.89 35.32
C GLU A 37 -30.39 -11.06 36.57
N GLU A 38 -30.35 -11.68 37.76
CA GLU A 38 -29.98 -10.98 39.00
C GLU A 38 -28.56 -10.41 38.93
N LEU A 39 -27.59 -11.17 38.42
CA LEU A 39 -26.19 -10.74 38.32
C LEU A 39 -25.95 -9.67 37.24
N GLU A 40 -26.64 -9.74 36.11
CA GLU A 40 -26.59 -8.75 35.02
C GLU A 40 -27.19 -7.42 35.46
N ASN A 41 -28.33 -7.44 36.17
CA ASN A 41 -28.95 -6.24 36.74
C ASN A 41 -28.05 -5.52 37.77
N ASN A 42 -27.12 -6.25 38.39
CA ASN A 42 -26.14 -5.69 39.32
C ASN A 42 -24.79 -5.34 38.65
N ASN A 43 -24.69 -5.43 37.32
CA ASN A 43 -23.45 -5.25 36.55
C ASN A 43 -22.28 -6.13 37.02
N ILE A 44 -22.57 -7.30 37.63
CA ILE A 44 -21.55 -8.23 38.12
C ILE A 44 -21.06 -9.12 36.98
N ILE A 45 -21.99 -9.53 36.12
CA ILE A 45 -21.70 -10.31 34.92
C ILE A 45 -22.32 -9.62 33.70
N ASN A 46 -21.94 -10.10 32.53
CA ASN A 46 -22.56 -9.74 31.27
C ASN A 46 -22.68 -11.01 30.41
N ASP A 47 -23.18 -10.84 29.19
CA ASP A 47 -23.35 -11.92 28.20
C ASP A 47 -22.05 -12.63 27.80
N MET A 48 -20.90 -12.11 28.25
CA MET A 48 -19.56 -12.61 27.92
C MET A 48 -19.04 -13.68 28.87
N LEU A 49 -19.80 -14.01 29.91
CA LEU A 49 -19.38 -14.92 30.97
C LEU A 49 -20.30 -16.12 31.02
N LEU A 50 -19.72 -17.33 30.96
CA LEU A 50 -20.43 -18.60 31.07
C LEU A 50 -20.26 -19.17 32.47
N PHE A 51 -21.34 -19.71 33.04
CA PHE A 51 -21.24 -20.52 34.25
C PHE A 51 -20.38 -21.74 33.99
N SER A 52 -19.55 -22.09 34.98
CA SER A 52 -18.68 -23.25 34.91
C SER A 52 -18.94 -24.15 36.10
N LYS A 53 -19.01 -25.45 35.84
CA LYS A 53 -19.10 -26.50 36.84
C LYS A 53 -17.75 -27.19 36.93
N GLU A 54 -17.27 -27.40 38.15
CA GLU A 54 -16.04 -28.17 38.36
C GLU A 54 -16.38 -29.65 38.53
N GLU A 55 -15.81 -30.50 37.67
CA GLU A 55 -15.88 -31.95 37.78
C GLU A 55 -14.47 -32.51 37.62
N ASN A 56 -14.03 -33.40 38.52
CA ASN A 56 -12.71 -34.05 38.46
C ASN A 56 -11.51 -33.08 38.32
N ASN A 57 -11.51 -31.95 39.05
CA ASN A 57 -10.51 -30.88 38.97
C ASN A 57 -10.43 -30.17 37.60
N GLU A 58 -11.41 -30.37 36.72
CA GLU A 58 -11.57 -29.61 35.48
C GLU A 58 -12.85 -28.77 35.52
N LEU A 59 -12.76 -27.52 35.08
CA LEU A 59 -13.92 -26.63 34.96
C LEU A 59 -14.57 -26.78 33.58
N SER A 60 -15.74 -27.41 33.52
CA SER A 60 -16.59 -27.54 32.34
C SER A 60 -17.55 -26.35 32.22
N GLU A 61 -17.76 -25.87 31.00
CA GLU A 61 -18.62 -24.70 30.72
C GLU A 61 -20.06 -25.15 30.47
N ILE A 62 -21.02 -24.41 31.03
CA ILE A 62 -22.45 -24.60 30.79
C ILE A 62 -22.88 -23.66 29.67
N LYS A 63 -23.50 -24.22 28.62
CA LYS A 63 -24.05 -23.44 27.50
C LYS A 63 -25.25 -22.62 27.99
N ARG A 64 -25.43 -21.42 27.42
CA ARG A 64 -26.55 -20.51 27.77
C ARG A 64 -27.92 -21.20 27.67
N GLU A 65 -28.13 -22.00 26.63
CA GLU A 65 -29.37 -22.75 26.39
C GLU A 65 -29.69 -23.78 27.48
N GLU A 66 -28.68 -24.22 28.23
CA GLU A 66 -28.83 -25.19 29.32
C GLU A 66 -29.03 -24.52 30.67
N GLU A 67 -28.87 -23.18 30.79
CA GLU A 67 -28.95 -22.49 32.08
C GLU A 67 -30.32 -22.62 32.76
N GLU A 68 -31.40 -22.83 32.00
CA GLU A 68 -32.73 -23.13 32.54
C GLU A 68 -32.82 -24.53 33.15
N ASN A 69 -31.93 -25.46 32.77
CA ASN A 69 -31.93 -26.84 33.24
C ASN A 69 -31.10 -27.06 34.51
N PHE A 70 -30.30 -26.07 34.92
CA PHE A 70 -29.44 -26.15 36.11
C PHE A 70 -29.91 -25.18 37.20
N HIS A 71 -29.82 -25.61 38.46
CA HIS A 71 -29.93 -24.74 39.63
C HIS A 71 -28.55 -24.26 40.08
N LEU A 72 -28.51 -23.14 40.81
CA LEU A 72 -27.27 -22.60 41.35
C LEU A 72 -26.52 -23.61 42.25
N LYS A 73 -27.25 -24.34 43.09
CA LYS A 73 -26.69 -25.38 43.97
C LYS A 73 -25.97 -26.51 43.21
N ASP A 74 -26.28 -26.72 41.93
CA ASP A 74 -25.71 -27.80 41.13
C ASP A 74 -24.26 -27.49 40.69
N ILE A 75 -23.84 -26.23 40.78
CA ILE A 75 -22.55 -25.75 40.23
C ILE A 75 -21.68 -25.00 41.24
N ILE A 76 -22.24 -24.64 42.40
CA ILE A 76 -21.47 -24.02 43.48
C ILE A 76 -20.46 -25.03 44.03
N LYS A 77 -19.22 -24.59 44.18
CA LYS A 77 -18.17 -25.31 44.91
C LYS A 77 -18.05 -24.76 46.32
N VAL A 78 -17.97 -25.63 47.32
CA VAL A 78 -17.66 -25.23 48.70
C VAL A 78 -16.17 -25.44 48.96
N GLU A 79 -15.41 -24.36 49.15
CA GLU A 79 -14.00 -24.39 49.58
C GLU A 79 -13.87 -23.52 50.84
N ASP A 80 -13.23 -24.03 51.89
CA ASP A 80 -12.99 -23.30 53.16
C ASP A 80 -14.24 -22.61 53.73
N ASP A 81 -15.38 -23.31 53.77
CA ASP A 81 -16.70 -22.81 54.17
C ASP A 81 -17.25 -21.65 53.32
N ARG A 82 -16.70 -21.45 52.12
CA ARG A 82 -17.16 -20.43 51.15
C ARG A 82 -17.80 -21.10 49.95
N ASN A 83 -18.99 -20.63 49.60
CA ASN A 83 -19.64 -20.98 48.35
C ASN A 83 -19.01 -20.18 47.21
N ILE A 84 -18.46 -20.86 46.22
CA ILE A 84 -17.76 -20.26 45.08
C ILE A 84 -18.50 -20.62 43.80
N LEU A 85 -18.76 -19.60 42.99
CA LEU A 85 -19.32 -19.72 41.66
C LEU A 85 -18.25 -19.32 40.64
N PHE A 86 -17.91 -20.23 39.73
CA PHE A 86 -16.93 -19.97 38.69
C PHE A 86 -17.62 -19.53 37.40
N LEU A 87 -17.08 -18.46 36.81
CA LEU A 87 -17.46 -17.96 35.50
C LEU A 87 -16.24 -17.99 34.59
N LYS A 88 -16.38 -18.52 33.37
CA LYS A 88 -15.32 -18.49 32.36
C LYS A 88 -15.64 -17.52 31.25
N ARG A 89 -14.61 -16.80 30.80
CA ARG A 89 -14.61 -16.00 29.58
C ARG A 89 -13.89 -16.76 28.46
N ARG A 90 -14.62 -17.52 27.64
CA ARG A 90 -14.04 -18.29 26.49
C ARG A 90 -14.87 -18.32 25.20
N TYR A 91 -15.95 -17.57 25.12
CA TYR A 91 -16.83 -17.54 23.93
C TYR A 91 -16.19 -16.85 22.70
N TRP A 92 -14.98 -16.26 22.80
CA TRP A 92 -14.26 -15.80 21.61
C TRP A 92 -14.04 -16.94 20.60
N LYS A 93 -13.89 -18.20 21.05
CA LYS A 93 -13.76 -19.36 20.18
C LYS A 93 -15.04 -19.57 19.37
N PHE A 94 -16.18 -19.55 20.06
CA PHE A 94 -17.48 -19.58 19.39
C PHE A 94 -17.61 -18.42 18.39
N LEU A 95 -17.25 -17.20 18.77
CA LEU A 95 -17.31 -16.05 17.88
C LEU A 95 -16.35 -16.19 16.68
N ASN A 96 -15.15 -16.76 16.90
CA ASN A 96 -14.20 -17.07 15.85
C ASN A 96 -14.78 -18.09 14.87
N ASP A 97 -15.37 -19.18 15.37
CA ASP A 97 -15.98 -20.21 14.52
C ASP A 97 -17.21 -19.67 13.78
N HIS A 98 -18.05 -18.92 14.49
CA HIS A 98 -19.31 -18.37 13.96
C HIS A 98 -19.09 -17.25 12.93
N CYS A 99 -18.14 -16.35 13.19
CA CYS A 99 -17.83 -15.22 12.31
C CYS A 99 -16.59 -15.45 11.43
N LYS A 100 -15.90 -16.58 11.55
CA LYS A 100 -14.64 -16.92 10.87
C LYS A 100 -13.61 -15.79 11.01
N LEU A 101 -13.28 -15.39 12.24
CA LEU A 101 -12.50 -14.17 12.50
C LEU A 101 -11.03 -14.30 12.08
N ASP A 102 -10.49 -15.51 12.09
CA ASP A 102 -9.13 -15.84 11.65
C ASP A 102 -9.02 -16.16 10.13
N TYR A 103 -10.15 -16.16 9.41
CA TYR A 103 -10.14 -16.24 7.95
C TYR A 103 -9.85 -14.88 7.34
N GLY A 104 -9.05 -14.88 6.28
CA GLY A 104 -8.83 -13.67 5.49
C GLY A 104 -10.12 -13.09 4.93
N ARG A 105 -10.05 -11.80 4.60
CA ARG A 105 -11.16 -11.01 4.05
C ARG A 105 -10.82 -10.48 2.68
N ILE A 106 -11.83 -10.30 1.85
CA ILE A 106 -11.72 -9.72 0.51
C ILE A 106 -12.68 -8.54 0.44
N MET A 107 -12.14 -7.35 0.12
CA MET A 107 -12.99 -6.20 -0.16
C MET A 107 -13.70 -6.40 -1.49
N SER A 108 -15.02 -6.22 -1.50
CA SER A 108 -15.82 -6.43 -2.69
C SER A 108 -16.96 -5.43 -2.82
N TYR A 109 -17.50 -5.33 -4.03
CA TYR A 109 -18.64 -4.48 -4.35
C TYR A 109 -19.90 -4.81 -3.53
N ASP A 110 -20.09 -6.08 -3.15
CA ASP A 110 -21.28 -6.51 -2.41
C ASP A 110 -21.06 -6.47 -0.88
N GLY A 111 -19.99 -5.81 -0.44
CA GLY A 111 -19.49 -5.81 0.94
C GLY A 111 -18.40 -6.84 1.17
N ILE A 112 -17.93 -6.92 2.41
CA ILE A 112 -16.74 -7.70 2.76
C ILE A 112 -17.04 -9.20 2.68
N LYS A 113 -16.16 -9.94 2.00
CA LYS A 113 -16.28 -11.40 1.84
C LYS A 113 -15.26 -12.12 2.73
N ILE A 114 -15.68 -13.27 3.22
CA ILE A 114 -14.83 -14.22 3.92
C ILE A 114 -14.11 -15.06 2.87
N ALA A 115 -12.82 -15.31 3.07
CA ALA A 115 -12.02 -16.22 2.26
C ALA A 115 -12.58 -17.66 2.27
N GLU A 116 -12.33 -18.40 1.19
CA GLU A 116 -12.75 -19.81 1.09
C GLU A 116 -11.84 -20.72 1.92
N LYS A 117 -10.54 -20.39 1.96
CA LYS A 117 -9.53 -21.14 2.71
C LYS A 117 -9.00 -20.35 3.91
N GLN A 118 -8.51 -21.09 4.91
CA GLN A 118 -7.97 -20.55 6.15
C GLN A 118 -6.45 -20.44 6.08
N ALA A 119 -5.93 -19.21 6.16
CA ALA A 119 -4.48 -18.97 6.17
C ALA A 119 -3.86 -19.12 7.56
N TYR A 120 -4.63 -18.81 8.60
CA TYR A 120 -4.17 -18.80 9.98
C TYR A 120 -5.25 -19.34 10.93
N THR A 121 -4.82 -19.99 12.01
CA THR A 121 -5.66 -20.37 13.13
C THR A 121 -5.37 -19.46 14.31
N MET A 122 -6.40 -18.82 14.87
CA MET A 122 -6.24 -17.97 16.05
C MET A 122 -6.21 -18.83 17.32
N ASN A 123 -5.13 -18.72 18.09
CA ASN A 123 -4.94 -19.49 19.32
C ASN A 123 -5.47 -18.75 20.55
N GLU A 124 -5.35 -17.42 20.55
CA GLU A 124 -5.75 -16.53 21.65
C GLU A 124 -6.19 -15.18 21.09
N CYS A 125 -6.95 -14.41 21.87
CA CYS A 125 -7.24 -13.01 21.60
C CYS A 125 -7.68 -12.31 22.88
N GLU A 126 -7.58 -10.97 22.87
CA GLU A 126 -8.19 -10.13 23.88
C GLU A 126 -9.64 -9.82 23.49
N LEU A 127 -10.56 -9.99 24.43
CA LEU A 127 -11.98 -9.76 24.21
C LEU A 127 -12.55 -8.81 25.26
N ASN A 128 -12.90 -7.62 24.82
CA ASN A 128 -13.42 -6.57 25.66
C ASN A 128 -14.90 -6.35 25.41
N GLY A 129 -15.69 -6.37 26.47
CA GLY A 129 -17.10 -6.00 26.43
C GLY A 129 -17.25 -4.51 26.25
N ILE A 130 -18.02 -4.13 25.25
CA ILE A 130 -18.39 -2.74 25.00
C ILE A 130 -19.89 -2.68 24.88
N ASN A 131 -20.48 -1.53 25.20
CA ASN A 131 -21.91 -1.35 25.00
C ASN A 131 -22.13 0.08 24.52
N ASN A 132 -21.92 0.28 23.22
CA ASN A 132 -22.07 1.59 22.59
C ASN A 132 -23.28 1.58 21.66
N TYR A 133 -24.18 2.53 21.85
CA TYR A 133 -25.34 2.73 21.00
C TYR A 133 -25.13 3.99 20.16
N LYS A 134 -25.21 3.85 18.84
CA LYS A 134 -24.98 4.95 17.89
C LYS A 134 -26.10 4.99 16.86
N LYS A 135 -26.69 6.17 16.69
CA LYS A 135 -27.55 6.50 15.54
C LYS A 135 -26.89 7.60 14.73
N SER A 136 -26.71 7.38 13.44
CA SER A 136 -26.03 8.34 12.59
C SER A 136 -26.42 8.17 11.13
N ARG A 137 -25.82 9.00 10.29
CA ARG A 137 -25.97 9.00 8.84
C ARG A 137 -24.64 8.62 8.20
N ILE A 138 -24.71 7.89 7.10
CA ILE A 138 -23.56 7.56 6.27
C ILE A 138 -23.75 8.15 4.87
N GLU A 139 -22.70 8.83 4.42
CA GLU A 139 -22.57 9.43 3.10
C GLU A 139 -21.20 9.04 2.54
N PHE A 140 -21.04 9.13 1.22
CA PHE A 140 -19.82 8.73 0.51
C PHE A 140 -19.19 9.92 -0.19
N GLU A 141 -17.89 10.09 0.01
CA GLU A 141 -17.13 11.20 -0.58
C GLU A 141 -16.49 10.82 -1.92
N SER A 142 -16.24 9.53 -2.13
CA SER A 142 -15.56 8.98 -3.30
C SER A 142 -15.91 7.50 -3.51
N LYS A 143 -15.46 6.92 -4.63
CA LYS A 143 -15.60 5.48 -4.89
C LYS A 143 -14.76 4.65 -3.91
N GLU A 144 -13.59 5.15 -3.54
CA GLU A 144 -12.74 4.53 -2.53
C GLU A 144 -13.42 4.55 -1.17
N ASP A 145 -13.95 5.71 -0.74
CA ASP A 145 -14.69 5.84 0.52
C ASP A 145 -15.93 4.94 0.57
N TRP A 146 -16.65 4.86 -0.55
CA TRP A 146 -17.74 3.91 -0.74
C TRP A 146 -17.29 2.46 -0.55
N MET A 147 -16.18 2.05 -1.18
CA MET A 147 -15.63 0.70 -1.05
C MET A 147 -15.23 0.39 0.40
N LYS A 148 -14.64 1.36 1.12
CA LYS A 148 -14.27 1.20 2.55
C LYS A 148 -15.50 0.96 3.43
N LYS A 149 -16.46 1.89 3.38
CA LYS A 149 -17.64 1.91 4.25
C LYS A 149 -18.58 0.74 4.00
N THR A 150 -18.78 0.35 2.74
CA THR A 150 -19.57 -0.85 2.38
C THR A 150 -18.94 -2.15 2.88
N ASN A 151 -17.61 -2.16 3.04
CA ASN A 151 -16.83 -3.26 3.57
C ASN A 151 -16.54 -3.11 5.07
N LEU A 152 -17.31 -2.27 5.77
CA LEU A 152 -17.32 -2.08 7.21
C LEU A 152 -16.08 -1.39 7.81
N PHE A 153 -15.44 -0.50 7.05
CA PHE A 153 -14.38 0.40 7.53
C PHE A 153 -14.92 1.83 7.60
N PHE A 154 -15.09 2.38 8.82
CA PHE A 154 -15.72 3.71 9.02
C PHE A 154 -14.78 4.76 9.63
N ASP A 155 -13.90 4.37 10.57
CA ASP A 155 -13.00 5.28 11.29
C ASP A 155 -11.54 5.24 10.77
N VAL A 156 -11.32 5.08 9.45
CA VAL A 156 -9.98 4.70 8.96
C VAL A 156 -9.48 5.50 7.74
N ASP A 157 -8.67 6.52 8.02
CA ASP A 157 -7.77 7.20 7.06
C ASP A 157 -6.43 6.47 6.88
N GLU A 158 -6.38 5.16 7.17
CA GLU A 158 -5.16 4.38 6.98
C GLU A 158 -4.89 4.10 5.49
N ILE A 159 -3.62 4.23 5.13
CA ILE A 159 -3.11 3.95 3.77
C ILE A 159 -3.41 2.51 3.36
N ASN A 160 -3.32 1.55 4.30
CA ASN A 160 -3.58 0.13 4.02
C ASN A 160 -5.04 -0.11 3.59
N VAL A 161 -6.01 0.45 4.32
CA VAL A 161 -7.43 0.38 3.96
C VAL A 161 -7.67 0.97 2.56
N THR A 162 -7.01 2.08 2.24
CA THR A 162 -7.11 2.71 0.92
C THR A 162 -6.55 1.82 -0.19
N ASN A 163 -5.45 1.11 0.05
CA ASN A 163 -4.88 0.18 -0.92
C ASN A 163 -5.78 -1.05 -1.14
N PHE A 164 -6.36 -1.63 -0.08
CA PHE A 164 -7.34 -2.70 -0.22
C PHE A 164 -8.60 -2.25 -0.97
N ALA A 165 -9.06 -1.02 -0.72
CA ALA A 165 -10.20 -0.45 -1.44
C ALA A 165 -9.90 -0.28 -2.94
N LYS A 166 -8.72 0.26 -3.29
CA LYS A 166 -8.26 0.35 -4.69
C LYS A 166 -8.15 -1.02 -5.35
N LEU A 167 -7.64 -2.02 -4.62
CA LEU A 167 -7.55 -3.39 -5.10
C LEU A 167 -8.95 -3.97 -5.38
N GLY A 168 -9.89 -3.81 -4.45
CA GLY A 168 -11.28 -4.22 -4.62
C GLY A 168 -11.94 -3.56 -5.83
N LEU A 169 -11.68 -2.27 -6.07
CA LEU A 169 -12.19 -1.50 -7.22
C LEU A 169 -11.56 -1.93 -8.56
N SER A 170 -10.32 -2.42 -8.54
CA SER A 170 -9.58 -2.81 -9.76
C SER A 170 -10.07 -4.10 -10.41
N VAL A 171 -10.93 -4.87 -9.72
CA VAL A 171 -11.46 -6.15 -10.23
C VAL A 171 -12.36 -5.91 -11.46
N GLU A 172 -12.00 -6.54 -12.57
CA GLU A 172 -12.48 -6.32 -13.95
C GLU A 172 -14.02 -6.20 -14.12
N ASN A 173 -14.79 -6.87 -13.26
CA ASN A 173 -16.26 -6.88 -13.30
C ASN A 173 -16.94 -5.62 -12.74
N LEU A 174 -16.18 -4.60 -12.31
CA LEU A 174 -16.72 -3.36 -11.74
C LEU A 174 -16.85 -2.21 -12.73
N ARG A 175 -16.15 -2.26 -13.87
CA ARG A 175 -16.15 -1.18 -14.87
C ARG A 175 -17.52 -0.92 -15.50
N ASN A 176 -18.42 -1.91 -15.47
CA ASN A 176 -19.77 -1.83 -16.03
C ASN A 176 -20.84 -1.47 -14.99
N LYS A 177 -20.46 -1.11 -13.74
CA LYS A 177 -21.41 -0.83 -12.65
C LYS A 177 -21.59 0.67 -12.39
N SER A 178 -22.83 1.03 -12.04
CA SER A 178 -23.30 2.40 -11.82
C SER A 178 -22.91 2.95 -10.44
N PHE A 179 -21.61 3.17 -10.20
CA PHE A 179 -21.11 3.73 -8.92
C PHE A 179 -21.64 5.14 -8.63
N ASN A 180 -21.92 5.94 -9.66
CA ASN A 180 -22.26 7.34 -9.47
C ASN A 180 -23.59 7.51 -8.72
N LYS A 181 -24.59 6.65 -8.97
CA LYS A 181 -25.87 6.67 -8.22
C LYS A 181 -25.68 6.21 -6.76
N GLU A 182 -24.83 5.21 -6.54
CA GLU A 182 -24.57 4.67 -5.20
C GLU A 182 -23.75 5.64 -4.32
N VAL A 183 -22.74 6.32 -4.87
CA VAL A 183 -21.92 7.31 -4.13
C VAL A 183 -22.75 8.54 -3.72
N ILE A 184 -23.77 8.93 -4.50
CA ILE A 184 -24.64 10.09 -4.20
C ILE A 184 -25.67 9.76 -3.11
N SER A 185 -25.88 8.47 -2.81
CA SER A 185 -26.88 8.01 -1.83
C SER A 185 -26.44 8.28 -0.39
N ALA A 186 -27.41 8.47 0.50
CA ALA A 186 -27.19 8.61 1.93
C ALA A 186 -28.06 7.58 2.68
N TYR A 187 -27.57 7.09 3.82
CA TYR A 187 -28.29 6.09 4.63
C TYR A 187 -28.27 6.50 6.08
N GLN A 188 -29.34 6.19 6.80
CA GLN A 188 -29.36 6.25 8.25
C GLN A 188 -29.01 4.87 8.80
N TYR A 189 -28.27 4.82 9.90
CA TYR A 189 -27.99 3.56 10.56
C TYR A 189 -28.13 3.66 12.07
N THR A 190 -28.53 2.55 12.67
CA THR A 190 -28.51 2.31 14.11
C THR A 190 -27.55 1.17 14.39
N GLU A 191 -26.67 1.35 15.36
CA GLU A 191 -25.62 0.40 15.72
C GLU A 191 -25.60 0.17 17.23
N ILE A 192 -25.39 -1.08 17.61
CA ILE A 192 -25.13 -1.51 18.98
C ILE A 192 -23.87 -2.36 18.96
N SER A 193 -22.77 -1.77 19.41
CA SER A 193 -21.49 -2.44 19.60
C SER A 193 -21.50 -3.19 20.94
N LYS A 194 -21.19 -4.49 20.91
CA LYS A 194 -21.26 -5.41 22.06
C LYS A 194 -19.90 -5.96 22.51
N ALA A 195 -18.97 -6.15 21.58
CA ALA A 195 -17.62 -6.58 21.91
C ALA A 195 -16.58 -6.02 20.93
N SER A 196 -15.37 -5.78 21.43
CA SER A 196 -14.15 -5.56 20.64
C SER A 196 -13.23 -6.75 20.85
N LEU A 197 -12.83 -7.39 19.76
CA LEU A 197 -11.88 -8.49 19.74
C LEU A 197 -10.58 -8.00 19.12
N LYS A 198 -9.48 -8.17 19.84
CA LYS A 198 -8.14 -7.71 19.46
C LYS A 198 -7.14 -8.86 19.51
N PHE A 199 -6.27 -8.93 18.51
CA PHE A 199 -5.18 -9.90 18.47
C PHE A 199 -4.03 -9.35 17.62
N SER A 200 -2.89 -10.04 17.66
CA SER A 200 -1.70 -9.69 16.90
C SER A 200 -1.17 -10.90 16.12
N LYS A 201 -0.07 -10.69 15.39
CA LYS A 201 0.64 -11.77 14.67
C LYS A 201 1.01 -12.93 15.60
N GLU A 202 1.37 -12.67 16.85
CA GLU A 202 1.79 -13.69 17.82
C GLU A 202 0.65 -14.65 18.20
N ASN A 203 -0.60 -14.20 18.06
CA ASN A 203 -1.78 -14.99 18.39
C ASN A 203 -2.26 -15.87 17.23
N LEU A 204 -1.65 -15.74 16.05
CA LEU A 204 -2.03 -16.45 14.84
C LEU A 204 -1.00 -17.53 14.52
N LYS A 205 -1.48 -18.75 14.28
CA LYS A 205 -0.66 -19.87 13.81
C LYS A 205 -0.88 -20.08 12.32
N LEU A 206 0.20 -20.10 11.55
CA LEU A 206 0.18 -20.40 10.12
C LEU A 206 -0.36 -21.81 9.86
N THR A 207 -1.21 -21.98 8.85
CA THR A 207 -1.69 -23.31 8.43
C THR A 207 -0.71 -23.96 7.45
N ASP A 208 -0.57 -25.30 7.55
CA ASP A 208 0.34 -26.07 6.68
C ASP A 208 -0.02 -25.93 5.19
N GLU A 209 -1.32 -25.84 4.87
CA GLU A 209 -1.81 -25.67 3.49
C GLU A 209 -1.38 -24.31 2.91
N PHE A 210 -1.55 -23.24 3.69
CA PHE A 210 -1.17 -21.90 3.25
C PHE A 210 0.35 -21.75 3.14
N GLU A 211 1.11 -22.28 4.09
CA GLU A 211 2.57 -22.31 4.02
C GLU A 211 3.07 -23.02 2.75
N LYS A 212 2.47 -24.16 2.42
CA LYS A 212 2.79 -24.91 1.21
C LYS A 212 2.50 -24.10 -0.05
N ASP A 213 1.31 -23.50 -0.17
CA ASP A 213 0.92 -22.71 -1.33
C ASP A 213 1.83 -21.48 -1.52
N VAL A 214 2.23 -20.83 -0.42
CA VAL A 214 3.20 -19.72 -0.45
C VAL A 214 4.57 -20.20 -0.95
N ASN A 215 5.09 -21.32 -0.45
CA ASN A 215 6.36 -21.89 -0.89
C ASN A 215 6.32 -22.31 -2.38
N GLU A 216 5.22 -22.86 -2.84
CA GLU A 216 5.02 -23.18 -4.27
C GLU A 216 4.98 -21.90 -5.13
N ALA A 217 4.35 -20.83 -4.65
CA ALA A 217 4.33 -19.55 -5.34
C ALA A 217 5.71 -18.89 -5.42
N ILE A 218 6.50 -18.95 -4.34
CA ILE A 218 7.89 -18.44 -4.31
C ILE A 218 8.76 -19.11 -5.38
N ASN A 219 8.60 -20.43 -5.55
CA ASN A 219 9.38 -21.23 -6.50
C ASN A 219 8.78 -21.27 -7.92
N SER A 220 7.69 -20.54 -8.16
CA SER A 220 7.02 -20.49 -9.46
C SER A 220 7.82 -19.69 -10.49
N GLU A 221 7.67 -20.03 -11.77
CA GLU A 221 8.18 -19.22 -12.88
C GLU A 221 7.53 -17.82 -12.92
N ASN A 222 6.27 -17.73 -12.51
CA ASN A 222 5.56 -16.46 -12.34
C ASN A 222 4.96 -16.37 -10.92
N PRO A 223 5.75 -15.91 -9.93
CA PRO A 223 5.30 -15.80 -8.54
C PRO A 223 4.11 -14.84 -8.39
N ARG A 224 4.12 -13.74 -9.13
CA ARG A 224 3.12 -12.66 -9.03
C ARG A 224 1.70 -13.15 -9.31
N GLU A 225 1.53 -13.91 -10.41
CA GLU A 225 0.23 -14.50 -10.75
C GLU A 225 -0.20 -15.61 -9.79
N ARG A 226 0.76 -16.36 -9.21
CA ARG A 226 0.45 -17.35 -8.18
C ARG A 226 -0.04 -16.69 -6.90
N PHE A 227 0.63 -15.64 -6.42
CA PHE A 227 0.15 -14.92 -5.25
C PHE A 227 -1.21 -14.24 -5.48
N LYS A 228 -1.52 -13.79 -6.71
CA LYS A 228 -2.87 -13.30 -7.04
C LYS A 228 -3.94 -14.34 -6.77
N LYS A 229 -3.68 -15.61 -7.14
CA LYS A 229 -4.59 -16.72 -6.86
C LYS A 229 -4.70 -16.99 -5.37
N ILE A 230 -3.57 -17.00 -4.65
CA ILE A 230 -3.55 -17.18 -3.19
C ILE A 230 -4.44 -16.12 -2.50
N THR A 231 -4.34 -14.84 -2.89
CA THR A 231 -5.19 -13.80 -2.26
C THR A 231 -6.68 -13.93 -2.58
N LYS A 232 -7.06 -14.65 -3.64
CA LYS A 232 -8.47 -14.96 -3.95
C LYS A 232 -8.99 -16.11 -3.10
N GLU A 233 -8.16 -17.10 -2.80
CA GLU A 233 -8.53 -18.29 -2.02
C GLU A 233 -8.49 -18.03 -0.52
N TYR A 234 -7.41 -17.41 -0.03
CA TYR A 234 -7.13 -17.19 1.39
C TYR A 234 -7.49 -15.79 1.89
N GLY A 235 -7.88 -14.89 1.00
CA GLY A 235 -8.20 -13.49 1.30
C GLY A 235 -7.02 -12.52 1.10
N GLN A 236 -7.31 -11.23 1.20
CA GLN A 236 -6.33 -10.15 1.01
C GLN A 236 -5.68 -9.74 2.33
N PHE A 237 -6.46 -9.68 3.41
CA PHE A 237 -6.02 -9.22 4.72
C PHE A 237 -6.76 -9.92 5.86
N ILE A 238 -6.22 -9.80 7.07
CA ILE A 238 -6.89 -10.09 8.34
C ILE A 238 -6.88 -8.82 9.16
N SER A 239 -8.01 -8.46 9.77
CA SER A 239 -8.12 -7.31 10.66
C SER A 239 -7.79 -7.71 12.08
N THR A 240 -6.84 -7.01 12.71
CA THR A 240 -6.37 -7.31 14.07
C THR A 240 -7.26 -6.73 15.16
N GLU A 241 -8.23 -5.88 14.80
CA GLU A 241 -9.31 -5.47 15.69
C GLU A 241 -10.66 -5.56 14.96
N ILE A 242 -11.64 -6.17 15.63
CA ILE A 242 -12.97 -6.45 15.08
C ILE A 242 -14.01 -6.06 16.11
N ILE A 243 -15.00 -5.28 15.68
CA ILE A 243 -16.16 -4.92 16.50
C ILE A 243 -17.33 -5.81 16.14
N LEU A 244 -17.92 -6.42 17.16
CA LEU A 244 -19.04 -7.35 17.07
C LEU A 244 -20.29 -6.72 17.71
N GLY A 245 -21.45 -7.01 17.11
CA GLY A 245 -22.73 -6.56 17.63
C GLY A 245 -23.81 -6.61 16.57
N GLY A 246 -24.64 -5.57 16.54
CA GLY A 246 -25.68 -5.40 15.55
C GLY A 246 -25.66 -4.03 14.89
N ARG A 247 -25.94 -3.97 13.59
CA ARG A 247 -26.19 -2.73 12.86
C ARG A 247 -27.34 -2.89 11.86
N VAL A 248 -28.23 -1.91 11.82
CA VAL A 248 -29.32 -1.82 10.84
C VAL A 248 -29.18 -0.54 10.02
N TYR A 249 -29.41 -0.62 8.71
CA TYR A 249 -29.37 0.48 7.76
C TYR A 249 -30.76 0.73 7.19
N PHE A 250 -31.09 2.00 7.00
CA PHE A 250 -32.31 2.49 6.35
C PHE A 250 -31.94 3.45 5.22
N ASN A 251 -32.64 3.35 4.10
CA ASN A 251 -32.43 4.24 2.97
C ASN A 251 -32.92 5.67 3.29
N ASP A 252 -32.08 6.69 3.13
CA ASP A 252 -32.43 8.08 3.42
C ASP A 252 -32.96 8.79 2.17
N VAL A 253 -34.25 8.55 1.87
CA VAL A 253 -34.96 9.01 0.66
C VAL A 253 -34.93 10.54 0.46
N LYS A 254 -34.64 11.33 1.50
CA LYS A 254 -34.68 12.81 1.43
C LYS A 254 -33.61 13.45 0.53
N LYS A 255 -32.51 12.76 0.20
CA LYS A 255 -31.45 13.29 -0.71
C LYS A 255 -31.56 12.76 -2.14
N SER A 256 -32.11 11.57 -2.36
CA SER A 256 -32.27 10.98 -3.70
C SER A 256 -33.20 11.81 -4.61
N LEU A 257 -34.24 12.41 -4.02
CA LEU A 257 -35.16 13.33 -4.70
C LEU A 257 -34.52 14.67 -5.10
N LYS A 258 -33.54 15.18 -4.34
CA LYS A 258 -32.83 16.42 -4.69
C LYS A 258 -31.85 16.21 -5.85
N SER A 259 -31.21 15.05 -5.95
CA SER A 259 -30.32 14.71 -7.06
C SER A 259 -31.03 14.30 -8.35
N SER A 260 -32.29 13.86 -8.29
CA SER A 260 -33.11 13.57 -9.48
C SER A 260 -33.78 14.82 -10.07
N ALA A 261 -33.85 15.92 -9.31
CA ALA A 261 -34.41 17.19 -9.79
C ALA A 261 -33.49 17.89 -10.81
N ASP A 262 -32.18 17.63 -10.77
CA ASP A 262 -31.21 18.23 -11.70
C ASP A 262 -31.30 17.65 -13.14
N SER A 263 -32.18 16.66 -13.38
CA SER A 263 -32.46 16.11 -14.72
C SER A 263 -33.89 16.36 -15.24
N PHE A 264 -34.73 17.14 -14.53
CA PHE A 264 -36.06 17.50 -15.02
C PHE A 264 -36.29 19.01 -14.89
N ASN A 265 -35.88 19.74 -15.93
CA ASN A 265 -36.43 21.06 -16.19
C ASN A 265 -37.84 20.85 -16.77
N ASP A 266 -38.89 21.07 -15.98
CA ASP A 266 -39.94 22.04 -16.32
C ASP A 266 -41.09 22.02 -15.29
N ASN A 267 -41.41 23.23 -14.82
CA ASN A 267 -42.69 23.72 -14.31
C ASN A 267 -43.61 22.77 -13.50
N SER A 268 -43.61 22.95 -12.18
CA SER A 268 -44.87 23.21 -11.45
C SER A 268 -44.63 23.79 -10.07
N GLU A 269 -45.47 24.74 -9.71
CA GLU A 269 -45.41 25.64 -8.56
C GLU A 269 -45.53 24.96 -7.19
N ASN A 270 -44.86 25.60 -6.22
CA ASN A 270 -45.06 25.59 -4.77
C ASN A 270 -46.16 24.71 -4.17
N MET A 271 -45.76 23.78 -3.29
CA MET A 271 -46.62 23.36 -2.17
C MET A 271 -45.78 23.06 -0.93
N SER A 272 -45.92 23.91 0.08
CA SER A 272 -45.43 23.71 1.44
C SER A 272 -46.20 22.57 2.10
N ILE A 273 -45.55 21.48 2.51
CA ILE A 273 -46.19 20.46 3.34
C ILE A 273 -45.26 19.97 4.46
N GLU A 274 -45.83 20.12 5.64
CA GLU A 274 -45.48 19.71 6.99
C GLU A 274 -45.31 18.18 7.13
N SER A 275 -44.65 17.75 8.20
CA SER A 275 -44.43 16.35 8.55
C SER A 275 -45.72 15.54 8.66
N THR A 276 -45.93 14.51 7.82
CA THR A 276 -46.29 13.13 8.21
C THR A 276 -46.44 12.22 6.99
N SER A 277 -46.26 10.92 7.23
CA SER A 277 -46.46 9.77 6.35
C SER A 277 -47.71 9.85 5.46
N ASN A 278 -47.57 9.53 4.17
CA ASN A 278 -48.40 8.55 3.47
C ASN A 278 -47.92 8.29 2.03
N SER A 279 -48.15 7.04 1.62
CA SER A 279 -47.95 6.39 0.32
C SER A 279 -48.01 7.27 -0.94
N ILE A 280 -46.98 7.20 -1.79
CA ILE A 280 -47.08 7.51 -3.23
C ILE A 280 -46.21 6.51 -4.00
N GLY A 281 -46.86 5.61 -4.73
CA GLY A 281 -46.21 4.75 -5.71
C GLY A 281 -45.88 5.52 -7.00
N GLY A 282 -44.91 5.02 -7.76
CA GLY A 282 -44.71 5.44 -9.14
C GLY A 282 -43.26 5.35 -9.64
N TYR A 283 -43.03 4.37 -10.51
CA TYR A 283 -42.02 4.32 -11.58
C TYR A 283 -40.53 4.28 -11.19
N TYR A 284 -40.00 3.06 -11.10
CA TYR A 284 -38.63 2.81 -11.54
C TYR A 284 -38.65 2.41 -13.01
N SER A 285 -37.88 3.12 -13.86
CA SER A 285 -37.62 2.62 -15.20
C SER A 285 -36.92 1.28 -15.09
N SER A 286 -37.41 0.34 -15.86
CA SER A 286 -36.79 -0.96 -16.09
C SER A 286 -35.56 -0.78 -16.97
N ASP A 287 -34.48 -0.25 -16.41
CA ASP A 287 -33.14 -0.39 -16.98
C ASP A 287 -32.36 -1.35 -16.09
N SER A 288 -31.88 -2.44 -16.69
CA SER A 288 -31.14 -3.52 -16.04
C SER A 288 -29.72 -3.10 -15.64
N GLU A 289 -29.59 -2.10 -14.77
CA GLU A 289 -28.34 -1.73 -14.12
C GLU A 289 -28.09 -2.69 -12.93
N ILE A 290 -26.98 -3.43 -12.95
CA ILE A 290 -26.58 -4.33 -11.85
C ILE A 290 -26.15 -3.47 -10.65
N THR A 291 -27.06 -3.24 -9.71
CA THR A 291 -26.80 -2.58 -8.42
C THR A 291 -26.18 -3.56 -7.42
N SER A 292 -25.41 -3.08 -6.44
CA SER A 292 -24.79 -3.97 -5.44
C SER A 292 -25.82 -4.67 -4.57
N LYS A 293 -25.49 -5.84 -4.03
CA LYS A 293 -26.31 -6.46 -2.97
C LYS A 293 -26.37 -5.60 -1.70
N PHE A 294 -25.38 -4.73 -1.49
CA PHE A 294 -25.42 -3.78 -0.38
C PHE A 294 -26.60 -2.82 -0.55
N TYR A 295 -26.95 -2.42 -1.77
CA TYR A 295 -27.93 -1.36 -2.05
C TYR A 295 -29.22 -1.85 -2.76
N ASN A 296 -29.33 -3.14 -3.07
CA ASN A 296 -30.56 -3.76 -3.60
C ASN A 296 -31.47 -4.27 -2.46
N PHE A 297 -31.69 -3.46 -1.43
CA PHE A 297 -32.70 -3.73 -0.41
C PHE A 297 -33.78 -2.65 -0.49
N ASP A 298 -35.05 -3.06 -0.49
CA ASP A 298 -36.17 -2.14 -0.73
C ASP A 298 -36.23 -1.02 0.33
N HIS A 299 -35.93 -1.36 1.61
CA HIS A 299 -36.09 -0.43 2.73
C HIS A 299 -35.07 -0.57 3.88
N MET A 300 -34.59 -1.79 4.19
CA MET A 300 -33.72 -2.05 5.34
C MET A 300 -32.65 -3.13 5.07
N ARG A 301 -31.43 -2.94 5.60
CA ARG A 301 -30.39 -3.99 5.70
C ARG A 301 -30.00 -4.23 7.15
N LEU A 302 -29.97 -5.49 7.57
CA LEU A 302 -29.64 -5.92 8.93
C LEU A 302 -28.30 -6.68 8.97
N LEU A 303 -27.46 -6.37 9.95
CA LEU A 303 -26.25 -7.09 10.32
C LEU A 303 -26.34 -7.45 11.81
N GLY A 304 -26.49 -8.73 12.14
CA GLY A 304 -26.63 -9.17 13.53
C GLY A 304 -27.99 -8.78 14.16
N GLY A 305 -28.31 -9.46 15.25
CA GLY A 305 -29.65 -9.51 15.83
C GLY A 305 -30.54 -10.52 15.11
N GLU A 306 -31.71 -10.77 15.70
CA GLU A 306 -32.69 -11.69 15.13
C GLU A 306 -33.44 -11.01 13.98
N GLN A 307 -33.65 -11.77 12.89
CA GLN A 307 -34.36 -11.28 11.71
C GLN A 307 -35.87 -11.24 12.01
N GLN A 308 -36.46 -10.05 11.87
CA GLN A 308 -37.90 -9.87 12.06
C GLN A 308 -38.66 -10.36 10.81
N PRO A 309 -39.92 -10.83 10.94
CA PRO A 309 -40.69 -11.32 9.80
C PRO A 309 -40.81 -10.26 8.70
N ASP A 310 -40.63 -10.67 7.44
CA ASP A 310 -40.79 -9.85 6.23
C ASP A 310 -42.29 -9.51 5.96
N ASP A 311 -42.99 -9.02 6.98
CA ASP A 311 -44.30 -8.40 6.79
C ASP A 311 -44.05 -7.00 6.23
N LYS A 312 -44.34 -6.81 4.94
CA LYS A 312 -44.13 -5.54 4.22
C LYS A 312 -44.82 -4.32 4.86
N ASP A 313 -45.73 -4.57 5.81
CA ASP A 313 -46.52 -3.58 6.54
C ASP A 313 -46.09 -3.36 8.00
N LYS A 314 -45.05 -4.05 8.51
CA LYS A 314 -44.57 -3.86 9.90
C LYS A 314 -43.32 -2.98 9.96
N ASN A 315 -43.42 -1.90 10.72
CA ASN A 315 -42.27 -1.06 11.09
C ASN A 315 -41.23 -1.88 11.86
N PHE A 316 -39.95 -1.66 11.57
CA PHE A 316 -38.82 -2.24 12.31
C PHE A 316 -38.97 -1.99 13.82
N ASP A 317 -39.08 -3.06 14.61
CA ASP A 317 -39.13 -2.95 16.06
C ASP A 317 -37.71 -2.96 16.63
N GLU A 318 -37.17 -1.77 16.79
CA GLU A 318 -35.85 -1.55 17.37
C GLU A 318 -35.71 -2.16 18.77
N LYS A 319 -36.75 -2.14 19.61
CA LYS A 319 -36.65 -2.68 20.97
C LYS A 319 -36.48 -4.19 20.96
N THR A 320 -37.23 -4.88 20.11
CA THR A 320 -37.11 -6.33 19.94
C THR A 320 -35.75 -6.69 19.35
N TRP A 321 -35.27 -5.93 18.36
CA TRP A 321 -33.93 -6.12 17.81
C TRP A 321 -32.81 -5.90 18.85
N VAL A 322 -32.87 -4.81 19.62
CA VAL A 322 -31.90 -4.54 20.72
C VAL A 322 -31.86 -5.70 21.71
N LYS A 323 -33.03 -6.23 22.12
CA LYS A 323 -33.11 -7.37 23.03
C LYS A 323 -32.47 -8.62 22.45
N SER A 324 -32.66 -8.89 21.15
CA SER A 324 -32.04 -10.05 20.50
C SER A 324 -30.51 -10.03 20.56
N LEU A 325 -29.90 -8.83 20.64
CA LEU A 325 -28.45 -8.66 20.77
C LEU A 325 -27.90 -8.92 22.19
N ASN A 326 -28.75 -9.29 23.15
CA ASN A 326 -28.26 -9.85 24.42
C ASN A 326 -27.78 -11.30 24.25
N ASN A 327 -28.16 -11.97 23.15
CA ASN A 327 -27.57 -13.26 22.80
C ASN A 327 -26.35 -13.04 21.88
N TYR A 328 -25.17 -13.46 22.31
CA TYR A 328 -23.94 -13.35 21.52
C TYR A 328 -23.96 -14.17 20.22
N GLN A 329 -24.83 -15.19 20.14
CA GLN A 329 -25.03 -15.97 18.92
C GLN A 329 -25.62 -15.12 17.79
N ASN A 330 -26.30 -14.03 18.13
CA ASN A 330 -26.87 -13.09 17.18
C ASN A 330 -25.86 -12.00 16.76
N TRP A 331 -24.63 -11.99 17.30
CA TRP A 331 -23.65 -10.97 16.96
C TRP A 331 -22.99 -11.28 15.62
N LYS A 332 -22.76 -10.22 14.84
CA LYS A 332 -21.98 -10.27 13.59
C LYS A 332 -20.87 -9.23 13.64
N CYS A 333 -19.87 -9.37 12.76
CA CYS A 333 -18.88 -8.31 12.51
C CYS A 333 -19.62 -7.08 11.98
N ILE A 334 -19.52 -5.96 12.69
CA ILE A 334 -20.13 -4.69 12.28
C ILE A 334 -19.07 -3.65 11.91
N GLU A 335 -17.82 -3.80 12.36
CA GLU A 335 -16.70 -2.95 11.95
C GLU A 335 -15.38 -3.71 12.00
N PHE A 336 -14.51 -3.44 11.04
CA PHE A 336 -13.14 -3.93 10.98
C PHE A 336 -12.15 -2.77 11.14
N LYS A 337 -11.08 -3.00 11.90
CA LYS A 337 -10.02 -2.02 12.16
C LYS A 337 -8.66 -2.68 11.95
N TYR A 338 -7.66 -1.86 11.59
CA TYR A 338 -6.27 -2.28 11.40
C TYR A 338 -6.11 -3.53 10.51
N PRO A 339 -6.48 -3.48 9.22
CA PRO A 339 -6.27 -4.61 8.33
C PRO A 339 -4.78 -4.79 8.00
N VAL A 340 -4.30 -6.02 8.17
CA VAL A 340 -2.92 -6.44 7.88
C VAL A 340 -2.93 -7.41 6.72
N HIS A 341 -2.06 -7.21 5.72
CA HIS A 341 -2.00 -8.10 4.57
C HIS A 341 -1.65 -9.53 5.01
N ILE A 342 -2.29 -10.56 4.44
CA ILE A 342 -2.06 -11.96 4.88
C ILE A 342 -0.59 -12.39 4.82
N PHE A 343 0.18 -11.87 3.86
CA PHE A 343 1.62 -12.10 3.75
C PHE A 343 2.49 -11.33 4.76
N GLN A 344 2.01 -10.23 5.35
CA GLN A 344 2.73 -9.53 6.42
C GLN A 344 2.73 -10.35 7.73
N LEU A 345 1.73 -11.21 7.89
CA LEU A 345 1.59 -12.10 9.05
C LEU A 345 2.49 -13.36 8.96
N LEU A 346 3.18 -13.58 7.83
CA LEU A 346 4.08 -14.73 7.66
C LEU A 346 5.29 -14.66 8.61
N PRO A 347 5.88 -15.80 9.00
CA PRO A 347 7.20 -15.85 9.64
C PRO A 347 8.24 -15.08 8.83
N ASP A 348 9.21 -14.44 9.49
CA ASP A 348 10.05 -13.42 8.84
C ASP A 348 10.85 -13.92 7.63
N ASP A 349 11.39 -15.14 7.69
CA ASP A 349 12.13 -15.72 6.56
C ASP A 349 11.23 -16.01 5.34
N LEU A 350 10.01 -16.50 5.60
CA LEU A 350 9.03 -16.78 4.56
C LEU A 350 8.45 -15.47 3.98
N ARG A 351 8.20 -14.48 4.84
CA ARG A 351 7.80 -13.11 4.46
C ARG A 351 8.82 -12.47 3.54
N LYS A 352 10.11 -12.54 3.90
CA LYS A 352 11.25 -12.05 3.09
C LYS A 352 11.33 -12.74 1.74
N SER A 353 11.24 -14.07 1.74
CA SER A 353 11.28 -14.86 0.50
C SER A 353 10.10 -14.53 -0.41
N THR A 354 8.93 -14.26 0.16
CA THR A 354 7.70 -13.86 -0.56
C THR A 354 7.91 -12.58 -1.37
N PHE A 355 8.23 -11.44 -0.73
CA PHE A 355 8.38 -10.19 -1.47
C PHE A 355 9.61 -10.19 -2.41
N LYS A 356 10.68 -10.93 -2.06
CA LYS A 356 11.84 -11.10 -2.95
C LYS A 356 11.50 -11.85 -4.23
N SER A 357 10.69 -12.91 -4.13
CA SER A 357 10.24 -13.67 -5.29
C SER A 357 9.34 -12.86 -6.24
N ILE A 358 8.57 -11.90 -5.69
CA ILE A 358 7.76 -10.97 -6.47
C ILE A 358 8.63 -9.96 -7.24
N GLY A 359 9.76 -9.56 -6.66
CA GLY A 359 10.71 -8.61 -7.25
C GLY A 359 10.50 -7.16 -6.82
N LYS A 360 11.42 -6.29 -7.23
CA LYS A 360 11.34 -4.84 -6.94
C LYS A 360 10.30 -4.17 -7.83
N LYS A 361 9.76 -3.06 -7.34
CA LYS A 361 8.86 -2.17 -8.12
C LYS A 361 9.27 -0.72 -7.96
N ILE A 362 8.72 0.15 -8.80
CA ILE A 362 8.72 1.59 -8.52
C ILE A 362 7.77 1.84 -7.34
N LEU A 363 8.34 2.18 -6.18
CA LEU A 363 7.61 2.46 -4.94
C LEU A 363 7.04 3.88 -4.93
N TYR A 364 7.81 4.82 -5.49
CA TYR A 364 7.45 6.23 -5.50
C TYR A 364 8.15 6.97 -6.65
N ASN A 365 7.46 7.93 -7.25
CA ASN A 365 7.96 8.78 -8.32
C ASN A 365 7.42 10.20 -8.12
N ILE A 366 8.30 11.21 -8.12
CA ILE A 366 7.94 12.62 -7.99
C ILE A 366 8.81 13.48 -8.89
N THR A 367 8.28 14.63 -9.31
CA THR A 367 9.07 15.70 -9.93
C THR A 367 9.05 16.93 -9.02
N GLU A 368 10.23 17.44 -8.66
CA GLU A 368 10.38 18.60 -7.80
C GLU A 368 11.13 19.75 -8.50
N ASP A 369 10.74 20.99 -8.21
CA ASP A 369 11.44 22.18 -8.67
C ASP A 369 12.68 22.48 -7.78
N CYS A 370 13.73 23.02 -8.40
CA CYS A 370 15.02 23.25 -7.75
C CYS A 370 15.70 24.53 -8.26
N ASP A 371 15.77 25.56 -7.39
CA ASP A 371 16.45 26.84 -7.67
C ASP A 371 17.98 26.72 -7.57
N TYR A 372 18.65 26.33 -8.64
CA TYR A 372 20.08 26.04 -8.65
C TYR A 372 20.92 27.30 -8.87
N TYR A 373 21.85 27.59 -7.95
CA TYR A 373 22.78 28.71 -8.06
C TYR A 373 24.22 28.20 -8.23
N LEU A 374 24.80 28.46 -9.39
CA LEU A 374 26.17 28.09 -9.73
C LEU A 374 27.10 29.30 -9.48
N ASN A 375 27.86 29.29 -8.39
CA ASN A 375 28.65 30.45 -7.95
C ASN A 375 30.10 30.37 -8.34
N GLU A 376 30.65 29.16 -8.33
CA GLU A 376 32.05 28.90 -8.58
C GLU A 376 32.22 27.66 -9.48
N PRO A 377 33.32 27.57 -10.25
CA PRO A 377 33.64 26.39 -11.02
C PRO A 377 33.72 25.13 -10.15
N GLY A 378 32.93 24.12 -10.48
CA GLY A 378 32.89 22.86 -9.74
C GLY A 378 32.14 22.91 -8.41
N SER A 379 31.41 23.99 -8.14
CA SER A 379 30.37 23.98 -7.12
C SER A 379 29.25 23.00 -7.49
N TYR A 380 28.61 22.44 -6.48
CA TYR A 380 27.50 21.52 -6.57
C TYR A 380 26.40 21.95 -5.62
N ARG A 381 25.19 21.44 -5.83
CA ARG A 381 24.09 21.57 -4.88
C ARG A 381 23.71 20.19 -4.37
N THR A 382 23.58 20.05 -3.06
CA THR A 382 22.87 18.92 -2.45
C THR A 382 21.38 19.23 -2.41
N PHE A 383 20.59 18.29 -2.89
CA PHE A 383 19.14 18.36 -2.90
C PHE A 383 18.59 17.25 -2.02
N GLU A 384 18.02 17.65 -0.89
CA GLU A 384 17.34 16.75 0.05
C GLU A 384 15.95 16.39 -0.45
N LEU A 385 15.54 15.16 -0.21
CA LEU A 385 14.22 14.66 -0.56
C LEU A 385 13.16 15.18 0.43
N LYS A 386 12.50 16.30 0.11
CA LYS A 386 11.63 17.02 1.06
C LYS A 386 10.16 16.61 0.98
N ASN A 387 9.57 16.51 -0.21
CA ASN A 387 8.13 16.25 -0.33
C ASN A 387 7.82 14.74 -0.48
N ILE A 388 8.56 13.90 0.26
CA ILE A 388 8.27 12.46 0.32
C ILE A 388 7.27 12.18 1.45
N PRO A 389 6.14 11.49 1.16
CA PRO A 389 5.21 11.04 2.18
C PRO A 389 5.88 10.19 3.27
N GLN A 390 5.41 10.33 4.52
CA GLN A 390 6.01 9.65 5.68
C GLN A 390 6.10 8.12 5.51
N ASN A 391 5.07 7.49 4.95
CA ASN A 391 5.05 6.06 4.67
C ASN A 391 6.12 5.61 3.65
N ILE A 392 6.50 6.49 2.71
CA ILE A 392 7.57 6.20 1.76
C ILE A 392 8.94 6.41 2.42
N LEU A 393 9.07 7.44 3.29
CA LEU A 393 10.29 7.65 4.06
C LEU A 393 10.61 6.45 4.96
N GLU A 394 9.59 5.86 5.59
CA GLU A 394 9.73 4.63 6.38
C GLU A 394 10.24 3.46 5.53
N ILE A 395 9.73 3.29 4.30
CA ILE A 395 10.20 2.24 3.38
C ILE A 395 11.65 2.48 2.93
N ILE A 396 12.08 3.74 2.72
CA ILE A 396 13.48 4.04 2.36
C ILE A 396 14.44 3.71 3.51
N GLN A 397 13.98 3.83 4.75
CA GLN A 397 14.75 3.56 5.95
C GLN A 397 14.77 2.07 6.32
N ASP A 398 13.78 1.30 5.84
CA ASP A 398 13.72 -0.15 6.02
C ASP A 398 14.77 -0.86 5.16
N GLU A 399 15.73 -1.51 5.81
CA GLU A 399 16.78 -2.29 5.14
C GLU A 399 16.20 -3.47 4.33
N GLU A 400 15.05 -4.03 4.74
CA GLU A 400 14.41 -5.13 4.03
C GLU A 400 13.84 -4.71 2.68
N ALA A 401 13.45 -3.44 2.54
CA ALA A 401 12.95 -2.89 1.30
C ALA A 401 14.06 -2.75 0.23
N ASP A 402 15.34 -2.75 0.64
CA ASP A 402 16.51 -2.66 -0.24
C ASP A 402 16.33 -1.56 -1.31
N CYS A 403 16.10 -0.33 -0.84
CA CYS A 403 15.74 0.79 -1.70
C CYS A 403 16.95 1.37 -2.46
N ASP A 404 16.75 1.55 -3.76
CA ASP A 404 17.58 2.28 -4.70
C ASP A 404 16.89 3.56 -5.16
N ILE A 405 17.66 4.64 -5.34
CA ILE A 405 17.14 5.94 -5.76
C ILE A 405 17.75 6.28 -7.12
N PHE A 406 16.89 6.67 -8.05
CA PHE A 406 17.27 7.19 -9.36
C PHE A 406 16.80 8.63 -9.49
N ALA A 407 17.60 9.44 -10.16
CA ALA A 407 17.30 10.83 -10.39
C ALA A 407 17.64 11.25 -11.83
N SER A 408 16.88 12.22 -12.34
CA SER A 408 17.17 12.91 -13.60
C SER A 408 16.91 14.38 -13.42
N VAL A 409 17.84 15.22 -13.88
CA VAL A 409 17.76 16.68 -13.75
C VAL A 409 17.59 17.29 -15.14
N PHE A 410 16.64 18.21 -15.27
CA PHE A 410 16.47 19.00 -16.49
C PHE A 410 16.31 20.49 -16.21
N ASP A 411 16.74 21.29 -17.18
CA ASP A 411 16.57 22.73 -17.17
C ASP A 411 15.23 23.10 -17.81
N ASN A 412 14.35 23.71 -17.02
CA ASN A 412 13.00 24.08 -17.44
C ASN A 412 12.95 25.44 -18.17
N ASN A 413 14.11 26.05 -18.47
CA ASN A 413 14.18 27.29 -19.23
C ASN A 413 14.52 27.02 -20.71
N GLU A 414 13.58 27.35 -21.61
CA GLU A 414 13.75 27.17 -23.07
C GLU A 414 14.92 27.98 -23.64
N ASN A 415 15.22 29.13 -23.03
CA ASN A 415 16.27 30.06 -23.45
C ASN A 415 17.59 29.83 -22.71
N SER A 416 17.72 28.72 -21.99
CA SER A 416 18.92 28.48 -21.21
C SER A 416 20.15 28.31 -22.09
N LYS A 417 21.29 28.77 -21.55
CA LYS A 417 22.61 28.72 -22.17
C LYS A 417 23.00 27.28 -22.57
N ASN A 418 24.13 27.11 -23.26
CA ASN A 418 24.68 25.80 -23.62
C ASN A 418 25.23 25.01 -22.40
N ASP A 419 24.71 25.31 -21.21
CA ASP A 419 25.07 24.63 -19.99
C ASP A 419 24.19 23.38 -19.85
N PHE A 420 24.68 22.41 -19.10
CA PHE A 420 23.95 21.19 -18.81
C PHE A 420 24.20 20.73 -17.38
N PHE A 421 23.38 19.78 -16.94
CA PHE A 421 23.36 19.32 -15.56
C PHE A 421 23.54 17.82 -15.52
N ASP A 422 24.27 17.36 -14.51
CA ASP A 422 24.48 15.94 -14.22
C ASP A 422 24.18 15.72 -12.75
N CYS A 423 23.64 14.54 -12.41
CA CYS A 423 23.28 14.21 -11.04
C CYS A 423 23.77 12.84 -10.59
N GLN A 424 24.09 12.76 -9.31
CA GLN A 424 24.58 11.57 -8.62
C GLN A 424 23.82 11.43 -7.30
N ILE A 425 23.74 10.22 -6.75
CA ILE A 425 23.15 9.99 -5.43
C ILE A 425 24.26 9.97 -4.39
N LEU A 426 24.03 10.62 -3.25
CA LEU A 426 24.84 10.49 -2.05
C LEU A 426 24.05 9.69 -1.01
N LYS A 427 24.57 8.53 -0.62
CA LYS A 427 23.99 7.64 0.39
C LYS A 427 25.09 7.33 1.41
N GLU A 428 25.26 8.21 2.39
CA GLU A 428 26.20 7.97 3.48
C GLU A 428 25.58 7.02 4.52
N PRO A 429 26.40 6.26 5.27
CA PRO A 429 25.88 5.38 6.31
C PRO A 429 25.03 6.15 7.34
N ASN A 430 23.85 5.63 7.66
CA ASN A 430 22.93 6.18 8.66
C ASN A 430 22.41 7.60 8.38
N THR A 431 22.53 8.11 7.14
CA THR A 431 21.98 9.42 6.77
C THR A 431 20.88 9.30 5.71
N LYS A 432 20.04 10.33 5.62
CA LYS A 432 19.05 10.40 4.54
C LYS A 432 19.77 10.58 3.21
N PRO A 433 19.45 9.78 2.18
CA PRO A 433 20.06 9.95 0.88
C PRO A 433 19.68 11.30 0.27
N CYS A 434 20.60 11.90 -0.47
CA CYS A 434 20.37 13.16 -1.18
C CYS A 434 20.92 13.10 -2.60
N ILE A 435 20.48 14.03 -3.44
CA ILE A 435 20.90 14.12 -4.84
C ILE A 435 21.95 15.22 -4.95
N ILE A 436 23.12 14.89 -5.48
CA ILE A 436 24.16 15.86 -5.84
C ILE A 436 23.90 16.32 -7.27
N ILE A 437 23.79 17.62 -7.47
CA ILE A 437 23.57 18.24 -8.78
C ILE A 437 24.80 19.08 -9.14
N HIS A 438 25.36 18.80 -10.31
CA HIS A 438 26.47 19.56 -10.87
C HIS A 438 26.01 20.35 -12.10
N GLY A 439 26.26 21.67 -12.08
CA GLY A 439 26.11 22.54 -13.24
C GLY A 439 27.38 22.61 -14.06
N ILE A 440 27.27 22.38 -15.37
CA ILE A 440 28.41 22.22 -16.28
C ILE A 440 28.34 23.31 -17.34
N GLN A 441 29.23 24.31 -17.21
CA GLN A 441 29.33 25.41 -18.16
C GLN A 441 30.32 25.11 -19.29
N MET A 442 29.85 25.20 -20.54
CA MET A 442 30.68 24.94 -21.74
C MET A 442 31.51 26.16 -22.20
N GLN A 443 31.23 27.34 -21.65
CA GLN A 443 31.96 28.56 -21.94
C GLN A 443 33.39 28.54 -21.36
N LYS A 444 34.33 29.21 -22.05
CA LYS A 444 35.74 29.29 -21.62
C LYS A 444 35.87 29.94 -20.24
N GLU A 445 35.23 31.09 -20.08
CA GLU A 445 35.18 31.86 -18.85
C GLU A 445 33.93 31.50 -18.06
N PHE A 446 34.12 31.29 -16.75
CA PHE A 446 33.03 31.00 -15.84
C PHE A 446 32.19 32.25 -15.58
N LYS A 447 30.86 32.08 -15.50
CA LYS A 447 29.95 33.16 -15.10
C LYS A 447 28.94 32.63 -14.09
N PRO A 448 28.81 33.26 -12.91
CA PRO A 448 27.77 32.88 -11.96
C PRO A 448 26.39 32.95 -12.61
N CYS A 449 25.57 31.91 -12.41
CA CYS A 449 24.26 31.80 -13.05
C CYS A 449 23.25 31.14 -12.11
N ARG A 450 21.99 31.56 -12.21
CA ARG A 450 20.83 30.94 -11.57
C ARG A 450 20.03 30.16 -12.61
N TYR A 451 19.56 28.98 -12.23
CA TYR A 451 18.76 28.11 -13.09
C TYR A 451 17.58 27.56 -12.29
N ASN A 452 16.45 27.40 -12.98
CA ASN A 452 15.26 26.77 -12.42
C ASN A 452 15.20 25.36 -12.97
N LEU A 453 15.73 24.43 -12.18
CA LEU A 453 15.82 23.02 -12.55
C LEU A 453 14.57 22.29 -12.07
N LYS A 454 14.33 21.15 -12.69
CA LYS A 454 13.37 20.17 -12.22
C LYS A 454 14.05 18.81 -12.12
N ILE A 455 13.72 18.09 -11.07
CA ILE A 455 14.37 16.83 -10.71
C ILE A 455 13.28 15.75 -10.69
N LYS A 456 13.39 14.73 -11.54
CA LYS A 456 12.60 13.50 -11.44
C LYS A 456 13.31 12.60 -10.45
N ILE A 457 12.58 12.12 -9.46
CA ILE A 457 13.08 11.23 -8.42
C ILE A 457 12.24 9.97 -8.48
N MET A 458 12.91 8.83 -8.55
CA MET A 458 12.27 7.52 -8.61
C MET A 458 12.90 6.61 -7.55
N ILE A 459 12.05 6.05 -6.71
CA ILE A 459 12.44 5.19 -5.59
C ILE A 459 11.96 3.79 -5.91
N ILE A 460 12.90 2.85 -5.88
CA ILE A 460 12.69 1.47 -6.27
C ILE A 460 13.12 0.57 -5.14
N GLY A 461 12.33 -0.45 -4.84
CA GLY A 461 12.60 -1.38 -3.76
C GLY A 461 11.61 -2.52 -3.74
N TYR A 462 11.80 -3.44 -2.80
CA TYR A 462 10.81 -4.45 -2.47
C TYR A 462 9.62 -3.81 -1.76
N ASP A 463 8.42 -4.26 -2.12
CA ASP A 463 7.19 -3.81 -1.49
C ASP A 463 6.90 -4.65 -0.25
N THR A 464 7.44 -4.23 0.89
CA THR A 464 7.27 -4.90 2.19
C THR A 464 5.83 -4.84 2.71
N ASN A 465 4.99 -3.99 2.12
CA ASN A 465 3.56 -3.88 2.40
C ASN A 465 2.68 -4.73 1.46
N PHE A 466 3.29 -5.48 0.54
CA PHE A 466 2.59 -6.38 -0.38
C PHE A 466 1.48 -5.73 -1.23
N ASN A 467 1.59 -4.42 -1.49
CA ASN A 467 0.73 -3.70 -2.43
C ASN A 467 1.09 -3.99 -3.90
N PHE A 468 1.55 -5.19 -4.23
CA PHE A 468 1.97 -5.60 -5.58
C PHE A 468 0.79 -6.00 -6.49
N MET A 469 -0.43 -6.06 -5.92
CA MET A 469 -1.67 -6.37 -6.63
C MET A 469 -2.38 -5.15 -7.20
N LEU A 470 -1.96 -3.94 -6.82
CA LEU A 470 -2.58 -2.72 -7.34
C LEU A 470 -2.38 -2.63 -8.86
N PRO A 471 -3.35 -2.06 -9.60
CA PRO A 471 -3.17 -1.75 -11.01
C PRO A 471 -1.99 -0.78 -11.19
N ASP A 472 -1.40 -0.77 -12.39
CA ASP A 472 -0.35 0.18 -12.82
C ASP A 472 1.04 0.01 -12.18
N ILE A 473 1.31 -1.15 -11.57
CA ILE A 473 2.64 -1.40 -11.01
C ILE A 473 3.62 -1.85 -12.09
N ILE A 474 4.71 -1.09 -12.20
CA ILE A 474 5.84 -1.37 -13.08
C ILE A 474 6.85 -2.22 -12.31
N SER A 475 6.99 -3.48 -12.72
CA SER A 475 8.00 -4.40 -12.18
C SER A 475 9.38 -4.02 -12.72
N VAL A 476 10.36 -3.97 -11.82
CA VAL A 476 11.71 -3.52 -12.16
C VAL A 476 12.76 -4.40 -11.53
N GLU A 477 13.94 -4.38 -12.13
CA GLU A 477 15.14 -4.98 -11.59
C GLU A 477 16.17 -3.88 -11.36
N SER A 478 16.88 -3.98 -10.23
CA SER A 478 17.99 -3.10 -9.89
C SER A 478 19.25 -3.92 -9.69
N ILE A 479 20.36 -3.48 -10.29
CA ILE A 479 21.67 -4.13 -10.18
C ILE A 479 22.70 -3.09 -9.71
N GLY A 480 23.30 -3.32 -8.54
CA GLY A 480 24.42 -2.53 -8.03
C GLY A 480 25.77 -3.11 -8.45
N ILE A 481 26.65 -2.29 -9.04
CA ILE A 481 28.02 -2.67 -9.37
C ILE A 481 28.99 -1.81 -8.57
N GLU A 482 29.66 -2.41 -7.59
CA GLU A 482 30.66 -1.71 -6.79
C GLU A 482 31.95 -1.48 -7.58
N TYR A 483 32.43 -0.24 -7.57
CA TYR A 483 33.72 0.14 -8.11
C TYR A 483 34.67 0.58 -7.00
N TYR A 484 35.76 -0.17 -6.85
CA TYR A 484 36.86 0.17 -5.96
C TYR A 484 38.03 0.74 -6.76
N PRO A 485 38.60 1.89 -6.36
CA PRO A 485 39.72 2.52 -7.05
C PRO A 485 41.03 1.73 -6.80
N LYS A 486 41.19 0.57 -7.47
CA LYS A 486 42.41 -0.25 -7.37
C LYS A 486 43.58 0.35 -8.15
N ASN A 487 43.31 1.22 -9.12
CA ASN A 487 44.28 2.00 -9.88
C ASN A 487 43.67 3.39 -10.18
N SER A 488 44.50 4.37 -10.52
CA SER A 488 44.09 5.74 -10.89
C SER A 488 43.38 5.81 -12.25
N TYR A 489 42.40 4.95 -12.50
CA TYR A 489 41.64 4.91 -13.73
C TYR A 489 40.72 6.12 -13.82
N ILE A 490 40.76 6.75 -14.99
CA ILE A 490 39.89 7.86 -15.39
C ILE A 490 38.64 7.33 -16.11
N PHE A 491 38.73 6.08 -16.59
CA PHE A 491 37.73 5.39 -17.40
C PHE A 491 37.76 3.92 -17.03
N CYS A 492 36.59 3.31 -16.81
CA CYS A 492 36.46 1.89 -16.61
C CYS A 492 35.28 1.33 -17.43
N ASN A 493 35.36 0.05 -17.75
CA ASN A 493 34.27 -0.70 -18.37
C ASN A 493 33.76 -1.69 -17.32
N LEU A 494 32.53 -1.49 -16.86
CA LEU A 494 31.88 -2.34 -15.87
C LEU A 494 31.04 -3.39 -16.61
N PRO A 495 31.40 -4.68 -16.52
CA PRO A 495 30.62 -5.73 -17.16
C PRO A 495 29.32 -5.97 -16.38
N LEU A 496 28.18 -5.86 -17.06
CA LEU A 496 26.91 -6.29 -16.50
C LEU A 496 26.80 -7.81 -16.73
N LYS A 497 26.83 -8.60 -15.66
CA LYS A 497 26.73 -10.08 -15.73
C LYS A 497 25.31 -10.56 -16.06
N ARG A 498 24.60 -9.87 -16.95
CA ARG A 498 23.24 -10.21 -17.40
C ARG A 498 23.20 -10.23 -18.93
N LYS A 499 22.77 -11.36 -19.50
CA LYS A 499 22.43 -11.43 -20.94
C LYS A 499 21.07 -10.76 -21.10
N ILE A 500 21.05 -9.59 -21.73
CA ILE A 500 19.82 -8.86 -22.04
C ILE A 500 19.67 -8.87 -23.56
N ASP A 501 18.53 -9.30 -24.06
CA ASP A 501 18.15 -9.09 -25.46
C ASP A 501 17.71 -7.63 -25.61
N LEU A 502 18.72 -6.76 -25.79
CA LEU A 502 18.63 -5.30 -25.56
C LEU A 502 17.79 -4.52 -26.58
N ILE A 503 17.14 -5.17 -27.54
CA ILE A 503 16.32 -4.44 -28.50
C ILE A 503 15.01 -4.07 -27.80
N GLY A 504 14.95 -2.87 -27.23
CA GLY A 504 13.72 -2.26 -26.73
C GLY A 504 13.54 -2.26 -25.21
N VAL A 505 14.52 -2.71 -24.41
CA VAL A 505 14.39 -2.71 -22.93
C VAL A 505 14.77 -1.33 -22.34
N PRO A 506 13.90 -0.66 -21.56
CA PRO A 506 14.25 0.54 -20.82
C PRO A 506 15.30 0.23 -19.74
N LEU A 507 16.45 0.91 -19.83
CA LEU A 507 17.58 0.73 -18.91
C LEU A 507 18.17 2.09 -18.53
N PHE A 508 18.46 2.30 -17.24
CA PHE A 508 18.95 3.57 -16.70
C PHE A 508 20.05 3.33 -15.69
N GLY A 509 20.99 4.26 -15.58
CA GLY A 509 22.13 4.14 -14.68
C GLY A 509 22.28 5.40 -13.83
N ILE A 510 22.71 5.22 -12.59
CA ILE A 510 23.10 6.34 -11.73
C ILE A 510 24.26 5.95 -10.82
N PRO A 511 25.28 6.81 -10.68
CA PRO A 511 26.33 6.62 -9.69
C PRO A 511 25.81 6.98 -8.28
N VAL A 512 26.14 6.12 -7.31
CA VAL A 512 25.84 6.29 -5.88
C VAL A 512 27.17 6.39 -5.12
N LEU A 513 27.38 7.51 -4.43
CA LEU A 513 28.53 7.79 -3.60
C LEU A 513 28.21 7.49 -2.14
N SER A 514 29.16 6.86 -1.44
CA SER A 514 29.08 6.61 0.00
C SER A 514 29.66 7.74 0.85
N ASN A 515 30.39 8.67 0.23
CA ASN A 515 31.02 9.82 0.88
C ASN A 515 31.24 10.98 -0.11
N LEU A 516 31.23 12.21 0.40
CA LEU A 516 31.54 13.41 -0.37
C LEU A 516 32.54 14.30 0.38
N ASP A 517 33.74 14.48 -0.18
CA ASP A 517 34.80 15.28 0.40
C ASP A 517 35.52 16.14 -0.66
N SER A 518 36.54 16.90 -0.24
CA SER A 518 37.29 17.79 -1.14
C SER A 518 37.96 17.10 -2.34
N SER A 519 38.13 15.77 -2.31
CA SER A 519 38.74 14.98 -3.38
C SER A 519 37.77 14.63 -4.50
N ASN A 520 36.48 14.46 -4.20
CA ASN A 520 35.46 14.02 -5.16
C ASN A 520 34.29 15.00 -5.35
N ASN A 521 34.17 16.05 -4.53
CA ASN A 521 33.05 17.00 -4.58
C ASN A 521 32.90 17.82 -5.87
N SER A 522 33.91 17.81 -6.74
CA SER A 522 33.90 18.47 -8.05
C SER A 522 33.97 17.48 -9.21
N ILE A 523 33.84 16.18 -8.93
CA ILE A 523 33.91 15.10 -9.91
C ILE A 523 32.49 14.73 -10.35
N ILE A 524 32.23 14.82 -11.66
CA ILE A 524 31.06 14.21 -12.30
C ILE A 524 31.40 12.82 -12.79
N ILE A 525 30.48 11.87 -12.66
CA ILE A 525 30.64 10.49 -13.13
C ILE A 525 29.64 10.25 -14.26
N GLY A 526 30.12 10.37 -15.50
CA GLY A 526 29.32 10.07 -16.69
C GLY A 526 29.37 8.60 -17.06
N HIS A 527 28.35 8.13 -17.76
CA HIS A 527 28.23 6.74 -18.16
C HIS A 527 27.56 6.57 -19.53
N ASN A 528 27.92 5.51 -20.25
CA ASN A 528 27.20 5.05 -21.45
C ASN A 528 27.02 3.54 -21.41
N PHE A 529 25.88 3.05 -21.89
CA PHE A 529 25.64 1.63 -22.05
C PHE A 529 26.16 1.16 -23.41
N CYS A 530 26.92 0.07 -23.41
CA CYS A 530 27.61 -0.45 -24.58
C CYS A 530 27.40 -1.96 -24.70
N ASN A 531 26.82 -2.44 -25.80
CA ASN A 531 26.72 -3.88 -26.06
C ASN A 531 27.92 -4.37 -26.87
N THR A 532 28.61 -5.38 -26.35
CA THR A 532 29.60 -6.13 -27.12
C THR A 532 29.06 -7.52 -27.40
N GLN A 533 28.92 -7.86 -28.69
CA GLN A 533 28.41 -9.16 -29.15
C GLN A 533 29.07 -10.40 -28.48
N LYS A 534 30.27 -10.25 -27.90
CA LYS A 534 31.00 -11.32 -27.19
C LYS A 534 30.79 -11.39 -25.67
N ASN A 535 30.51 -10.27 -24.97
CA ASN A 535 30.57 -10.20 -23.50
C ASN A 535 29.28 -9.69 -22.82
N GLY A 536 28.21 -9.41 -23.58
CA GLY A 536 26.97 -8.83 -23.04
C GLY A 536 27.01 -7.31 -22.90
N LEU A 537 26.07 -6.76 -22.10
CA LEU A 537 25.96 -5.34 -21.81
C LEU A 537 27.10 -4.90 -20.89
N ASN A 538 27.81 -3.83 -21.25
CA ASN A 538 28.78 -3.18 -20.39
C ASN A 538 28.38 -1.73 -20.16
N VAL A 539 28.85 -1.16 -19.05
CA VAL A 539 28.75 0.27 -18.79
C VAL A 539 30.14 0.89 -18.88
N ASP A 540 30.32 1.81 -19.82
CA ASP A 540 31.52 2.64 -19.88
C ASP A 540 31.34 3.83 -18.93
N VAL A 541 32.12 3.87 -17.85
CA VAL A 541 32.05 4.92 -16.82
C VAL A 541 33.32 5.75 -16.82
N TYR A 542 33.20 7.07 -16.63
CA TYR A 542 34.31 8.01 -16.62
C TYR A 542 34.05 9.21 -15.71
N SER A 543 35.14 9.74 -15.14
CA SER A 543 35.11 10.91 -14.27
C SER A 543 35.67 12.15 -14.93
N TYR A 544 35.06 13.30 -14.65
CA TYR A 544 35.53 14.61 -15.08
C TYR A 544 35.51 15.60 -13.92
N CYS A 545 36.64 16.26 -13.66
CA CYS A 545 36.75 17.27 -12.61
C CYS A 545 36.37 18.65 -13.15
N LEU A 546 35.30 19.22 -12.63
CA LEU A 546 34.79 20.54 -13.02
C LEU A 546 35.73 21.68 -12.61
N LYS A 547 36.40 21.54 -11.45
CA LYS A 547 37.37 22.53 -10.95
C LYS A 547 38.64 22.57 -11.81
N LYS A 548 39.19 21.40 -12.15
CA LYS A 548 40.40 21.26 -12.99
C LYS A 548 40.09 21.37 -14.50
N LYS A 549 38.82 21.24 -14.88
CA LYS A 549 38.36 21.12 -16.28
C LYS A 549 39.11 20.04 -17.06
N CYS A 550 39.32 18.87 -16.44
CA CYS A 550 39.98 17.74 -17.06
C CYS A 550 39.43 16.42 -16.54
N TYR A 551 39.62 15.36 -17.32
CA TYR A 551 39.31 14.01 -16.84
C TYR A 551 40.29 13.63 -15.71
N ASP A 552 39.74 13.13 -14.61
CA ASP A 552 40.48 12.81 -13.38
C ASP A 552 40.14 11.39 -12.91
N LYS A 553 40.77 10.92 -11.84
CA LYS A 553 40.56 9.58 -11.29
C LYS A 553 39.10 9.38 -10.85
N LEU A 554 38.56 8.19 -11.10
CA LEU A 554 37.25 7.78 -10.60
C LEU A 554 37.33 7.62 -9.07
N PRO A 555 36.38 8.19 -8.30
CA PRO A 555 36.27 7.92 -6.87
C PRO A 555 35.75 6.49 -6.64
N GLN A 556 35.61 6.08 -5.39
CA GLN A 556 34.83 4.90 -5.05
C GLN A 556 33.34 5.22 -5.20
N PHE A 557 32.58 4.31 -5.82
CA PHE A 557 31.13 4.46 -6.01
C PHE A 557 30.48 3.10 -6.30
N THR A 558 29.17 3.03 -6.14
CA THR A 558 28.33 1.95 -6.65
C THR A 558 27.56 2.45 -7.85
N PHE A 559 27.64 1.75 -8.98
CA PHE A 559 26.83 2.06 -10.15
C PHE A 559 25.54 1.26 -10.10
N CYS A 560 24.41 1.92 -9.87
CA CYS A 560 23.10 1.28 -9.88
C CYS A 560 22.51 1.31 -11.28
N VAL A 561 22.08 0.16 -11.77
CA VAL A 561 21.42 -0.02 -13.07
C VAL A 561 19.98 -0.45 -12.83
N LEU A 562 19.04 0.34 -13.34
CA LEU A 562 17.62 0.00 -13.41
C LEU A 562 17.30 -0.65 -14.74
N ILE A 563 16.57 -1.76 -14.71
CA ILE A 563 16.02 -2.44 -15.87
C ILE A 563 14.51 -2.57 -15.67
N ILE A 564 13.74 -2.11 -16.65
CA ILE A 564 12.27 -2.16 -16.61
C ILE A 564 11.82 -3.30 -17.51
N SER A 565 11.30 -4.36 -16.92
CA SER A 565 11.04 -5.63 -17.62
C SER A 565 9.59 -5.80 -18.06
N ASP A 566 8.65 -5.15 -17.37
CA ASP A 566 7.21 -5.33 -17.55
C ASP A 566 6.57 -3.93 -17.67
N TYR A 567 6.45 -3.43 -18.91
CA TYR A 567 5.77 -2.17 -19.21
C TYR A 567 4.58 -2.44 -20.13
N PRO A 568 3.39 -1.85 -19.86
CA PRO A 568 2.22 -2.07 -20.70
C PRO A 568 2.51 -1.63 -22.13
N SER A 569 2.36 -2.53 -23.11
CA SER A 569 2.58 -2.21 -24.53
C SER A 569 1.63 -1.12 -25.05
N SER A 570 0.55 -0.84 -24.31
CA SER A 570 -0.43 0.24 -24.56
C SER A 570 -0.02 1.60 -23.98
N SER A 571 1.03 1.67 -23.16
CA SER A 571 1.51 2.90 -22.55
C SER A 571 2.65 3.52 -23.38
N ASN A 572 2.51 4.78 -23.80
CA ASN A 572 3.58 5.56 -24.45
C ASN A 572 4.74 5.90 -23.49
N SER A 573 4.90 5.13 -22.41
CA SER A 573 5.87 5.33 -21.32
C SER A 573 7.30 5.02 -21.74
N TYR A 574 7.50 4.29 -22.85
CA TYR A 574 8.82 3.98 -23.37
C TYR A 574 9.01 4.50 -24.79
N SER A 575 10.20 5.02 -25.08
CA SER A 575 10.62 5.24 -26.46
C SER A 575 12.12 5.01 -26.66
N SER A 576 12.46 4.33 -27.74
CA SER A 576 13.83 4.23 -28.25
C SER A 576 13.95 5.13 -29.47
N LEU A 577 14.57 6.30 -29.31
CA LEU A 577 14.65 7.29 -30.37
C LEU A 577 16.07 7.33 -30.99
N PRO A 578 16.17 7.38 -32.34
CA PRO A 578 17.44 7.63 -33.00
C PRO A 578 17.86 9.10 -32.84
N PHE A 579 19.16 9.36 -32.90
CA PHE A 579 19.69 10.72 -32.92
C PHE A 579 19.54 11.34 -34.31
N ASN A 580 19.17 12.62 -34.35
CA ASN A 580 19.04 13.46 -35.53
C ASN A 580 20.17 14.52 -35.60
N SER A 581 20.40 15.09 -36.79
CA SER A 581 21.20 16.31 -37.01
C SER A 581 20.34 17.44 -37.57
N ARG A 582 20.74 18.69 -37.32
CA ARG A 582 20.28 19.85 -38.10
C ARG A 582 21.26 20.09 -39.24
N PHE A 583 20.89 19.69 -40.46
CA PHE A 583 21.53 20.00 -41.75
C PHE A 583 23.06 19.78 -41.89
N PHE A 584 23.51 19.62 -43.14
CA PHE A 584 24.89 19.36 -43.56
C PHE A 584 25.85 20.53 -43.26
N GLY A 585 26.27 20.67 -42.01
CA GLY A 585 27.23 21.71 -41.59
C GLY A 585 28.08 21.27 -40.39
N ILE A 586 29.37 21.54 -40.49
CA ILE A 586 30.40 21.26 -39.47
C ILE A 586 29.97 21.84 -38.11
N GLY A 587 29.77 20.97 -37.11
CA GLY A 587 29.82 21.37 -35.69
C GLY A 587 28.55 21.23 -34.84
N THR A 588 27.44 20.67 -35.32
CA THR A 588 26.25 20.46 -34.46
C THR A 588 26.31 19.10 -33.73
N ASN A 589 26.09 19.10 -32.41
CA ASN A 589 26.03 17.88 -31.63
C ASN A 589 24.73 17.08 -31.96
N PRO A 590 24.78 15.73 -31.95
CA PRO A 590 23.58 14.90 -32.13
C PRO A 590 22.50 15.21 -31.10
N TYR A 591 21.23 15.15 -31.50
CA TYR A 591 20.10 15.39 -30.60
C TYR A 591 18.89 14.52 -30.94
N VAL A 592 18.03 14.29 -29.96
CA VAL A 592 16.73 13.64 -30.09
C VAL A 592 15.65 14.69 -29.89
N LYS A 593 14.65 14.74 -30.78
CA LYS A 593 13.46 15.58 -30.59
C LYS A 593 12.48 14.88 -29.66
N LEU A 594 11.91 15.64 -28.73
CA LEU A 594 10.82 15.17 -27.88
C LEU A 594 9.52 15.79 -28.41
N ASN A 595 8.51 14.97 -28.66
CA ASN A 595 7.20 15.40 -29.16
C ASN A 595 6.22 15.79 -28.04
N SER A 596 6.70 16.08 -26.83
CA SER A 596 5.83 16.21 -25.65
C SER A 596 5.51 17.65 -25.29
N SER A 597 4.23 17.94 -25.05
CA SER A 597 3.75 19.14 -24.34
C SER A 597 4.06 19.11 -22.84
N SER A 598 4.47 17.96 -22.29
CA SER A 598 4.77 17.79 -20.86
C SER A 598 6.12 18.37 -20.47
N LYS A 599 6.14 19.28 -19.48
CA LYS A 599 7.36 19.85 -18.87
C LYS A 599 7.91 18.98 -17.74
N ASN A 600 7.98 17.66 -17.95
CA ASN A 600 8.48 16.71 -16.95
C ASN A 600 9.81 16.09 -17.40
N PRO A 601 10.76 15.86 -16.46
CA PRO A 601 12.02 15.20 -16.76
C PRO A 601 11.73 13.76 -17.19
N LYS A 602 12.56 13.19 -18.07
CA LYS A 602 12.48 11.77 -18.44
C LYS A 602 13.69 11.06 -17.85
N CYS A 603 13.54 9.78 -17.57
CA CYS A 603 14.72 8.94 -17.38
C CYS A 603 15.32 8.71 -18.77
N VAL A 604 16.60 9.04 -18.95
CA VAL A 604 17.28 9.00 -20.24
C VAL A 604 18.54 8.18 -20.15
N SER A 605 18.83 7.37 -21.16
CA SER A 605 20.10 6.67 -21.25
C SER A 605 20.60 6.59 -22.69
N LEU A 606 21.92 6.62 -22.83
CA LEU A 606 22.60 6.45 -24.11
C LEU A 606 23.02 4.99 -24.28
N TYR A 607 22.55 4.37 -25.35
CA TYR A 607 22.91 3.02 -25.73
C TYR A 607 23.74 3.00 -27.02
N LEU A 608 24.87 2.30 -26.97
CA LEU A 608 25.84 2.14 -28.06
C LEU A 608 25.98 0.65 -28.41
N SER A 609 25.82 0.32 -29.69
CA SER A 609 25.88 -1.07 -30.20
C SER A 609 27.28 -1.55 -30.61
N LYS A 610 28.28 -0.66 -30.58
CA LYS A 610 29.69 -0.97 -30.88
C LYS A 610 30.61 -0.40 -29.81
N LYS A 611 31.64 -1.16 -29.45
CA LYS A 611 32.70 -0.70 -28.56
C LYS A 611 33.77 0.02 -29.36
N ASP A 612 33.46 1.25 -29.77
CA ASP A 612 34.42 2.11 -30.46
C ASP A 612 35.21 2.97 -29.48
N ASN A 613 36.18 3.70 -30.02
CA ASN A 613 36.96 4.72 -29.31
C ASN A 613 36.17 6.01 -29.07
N TYR A 614 34.87 5.89 -28.75
CA TYR A 614 33.99 7.01 -28.53
C TYR A 614 34.45 7.88 -27.37
N LYS A 615 34.43 9.18 -27.60
CA LYS A 615 34.69 10.20 -26.60
C LYS A 615 33.60 10.13 -25.52
N PRO A 616 33.96 10.27 -24.23
CA PRO A 616 32.99 10.44 -23.15
C PRO A 616 31.89 11.44 -23.50
N THR A 617 30.65 11.03 -23.25
CA THR A 617 29.44 11.70 -23.71
C THR A 617 28.53 12.02 -22.52
N PHE A 618 27.93 13.20 -22.49
CA PHE A 618 26.92 13.55 -21.50
C PHE A 618 25.60 13.79 -22.21
N LEU A 619 24.48 13.46 -21.57
CA LEU A 619 23.15 13.75 -22.08
C LEU A 619 22.63 15.02 -21.42
N ASN A 620 22.15 15.96 -22.23
CA ASN A 620 21.54 17.20 -21.78
C ASN A 620 20.07 17.23 -22.19
N GLN A 621 19.18 17.02 -21.23
CA GLN A 621 17.74 17.10 -21.47
C GLN A 621 17.27 18.57 -21.38
N LYS A 622 16.62 19.04 -22.45
CA LYS A 622 15.86 20.29 -22.52
C LYS A 622 14.41 19.98 -22.87
N ILE A 623 13.51 20.96 -22.71
CA ILE A 623 12.05 20.81 -22.89
C ILE A 623 11.67 20.05 -24.17
N ASN A 624 12.25 20.43 -25.32
CA ASN A 624 11.87 19.86 -26.63
C ASN A 624 12.91 18.90 -27.23
N GLN A 625 14.02 18.64 -26.54
CA GLN A 625 15.11 17.84 -27.11
C GLN A 625 16.10 17.32 -26.07
N ILE A 626 16.76 16.21 -26.38
CA ILE A 626 17.91 15.69 -25.63
C ILE A 626 19.14 15.81 -26.52
N LYS A 627 20.18 16.48 -26.03
CA LYS A 627 21.43 16.69 -26.76
C LYS A 627 22.54 15.82 -26.19
N VAL A 628 23.42 15.38 -27.08
CA VAL A 628 24.73 14.86 -26.71
C VAL A 628 25.67 16.03 -26.47
N GLU A 629 26.37 16.05 -25.33
CA GLU A 629 27.34 17.07 -24.99
C GLU A 629 28.73 16.46 -24.76
N TYR A 630 29.77 17.23 -25.11
CA TYR A 630 31.16 16.83 -24.97
C TYR A 630 31.95 17.89 -24.22
N VAL A 631 32.53 17.51 -23.08
CA VAL A 631 33.37 18.40 -22.29
C VAL A 631 34.73 18.65 -22.96
N HIS A 632 35.27 19.86 -22.76
CA HIS A 632 36.65 20.21 -23.13
C HIS A 632 37.61 19.75 -22.04
N CYS A 633 38.83 19.32 -22.37
CA CYS A 633 39.79 18.82 -21.38
C CYS A 633 41.10 19.61 -21.44
N ASN A 634 41.46 20.24 -20.33
CA ASN A 634 42.63 21.11 -20.19
C ASN A 634 43.96 20.35 -20.00
N CYS A 635 43.96 19.01 -20.10
CA CYS A 635 45.16 18.19 -19.87
C CYS A 635 46.20 18.27 -21.01
N LYS A 636 46.02 19.13 -22.02
CA LYS A 636 46.91 19.22 -23.21
C LYS A 636 47.15 17.85 -23.89
N LYS A 637 46.09 17.03 -24.00
CA LYS A 637 46.11 15.67 -24.58
C LYS A 637 46.99 14.63 -23.85
N THR A 638 47.27 14.82 -22.57
CA THR A 638 48.12 13.89 -21.81
C THR A 638 47.36 12.70 -21.24
N CYS A 639 46.06 12.84 -20.92
CA CYS A 639 45.28 11.77 -20.28
C CYS A 639 44.81 10.68 -21.27
N PHE A 640 44.45 9.51 -20.73
CA PHE A 640 44.00 8.34 -21.50
C PHE A 640 42.85 8.68 -22.47
N ILE A 641 41.83 9.39 -21.98
CA ILE A 641 40.67 9.78 -22.79
C ILE A 641 41.09 10.63 -23.99
N CYS A 642 41.89 11.68 -23.78
CA CYS A 642 42.31 12.55 -24.87
C CYS A 642 43.25 11.88 -25.87
N LYS A 643 43.95 10.82 -25.47
CA LYS A 643 44.83 10.03 -26.35
C LYS A 643 44.08 8.96 -27.15
N ARG A 644 43.11 8.29 -26.53
CA ARG A 644 42.52 7.06 -27.09
C ARG A 644 41.02 7.12 -27.38
N LYS A 645 40.27 8.04 -26.78
CA LYS A 645 38.81 8.15 -26.91
C LYS A 645 38.42 9.46 -27.62
N THR A 646 38.66 9.53 -28.92
CA THR A 646 38.57 10.76 -29.72
C THR A 646 37.37 10.81 -30.66
N VAL A 647 36.70 9.68 -30.90
CA VAL A 647 35.61 9.57 -31.88
C VAL A 647 34.33 10.21 -31.33
N LYS A 648 33.72 11.15 -32.05
CA LYS A 648 32.38 11.66 -31.72
C LYS A 648 31.33 10.78 -32.38
N LEU A 649 30.14 10.73 -31.79
CA LEU A 649 28.98 10.03 -32.36
C LEU A 649 28.62 10.62 -33.74
N SER A 650 28.66 9.78 -34.77
CA SER A 650 28.21 10.06 -36.14
C SER A 650 26.80 9.51 -36.37
N ILE A 651 25.94 10.30 -37.00
CA ILE A 651 24.50 10.01 -37.18
C ILE A 651 24.24 9.07 -38.36
N SER A 652 25.23 8.86 -39.24
CA SER A 652 25.11 8.04 -40.45
C SER A 652 24.92 6.54 -40.18
N GLU A 653 24.97 6.10 -38.93
CA GLU A 653 24.90 4.69 -38.59
C GLU A 653 23.98 4.48 -37.37
N ASN A 654 23.07 3.50 -37.45
CA ASN A 654 22.08 3.12 -36.41
C ASN A 654 22.71 2.59 -35.10
N TYR A 655 23.96 2.95 -34.80
CA TYR A 655 24.73 2.38 -33.71
C TYR A 655 24.49 3.03 -32.35
N ALA A 656 23.86 4.20 -32.31
CA ALA A 656 23.52 4.92 -31.08
C ALA A 656 22.01 5.17 -30.97
N LYS A 657 21.44 4.88 -29.80
CA LYS A 657 20.02 5.08 -29.49
C LYS A 657 19.87 5.79 -28.14
N CYS A 658 18.89 6.68 -28.06
CA CYS A 658 18.46 7.27 -26.80
C CYS A 658 17.25 6.50 -26.28
N ILE A 659 17.38 5.93 -25.09
CA ILE A 659 16.31 5.21 -24.41
C ILE A 659 15.65 6.17 -23.43
N LEU A 660 14.33 6.23 -23.48
CA LEU A 660 13.49 7.15 -22.71
C LEU A 660 12.45 6.37 -21.94
N PHE A 661 12.27 6.74 -20.68
CA PHE A 661 11.17 6.25 -19.86
C PHE A 661 10.45 7.38 -19.14
N ASP A 662 9.12 7.33 -19.21
CA ASP A 662 8.18 8.25 -18.61
C ASP A 662 7.19 7.44 -17.74
N SER A 663 7.54 7.32 -16.46
CA SER A 663 6.66 6.84 -15.40
C SER A 663 5.71 7.90 -14.88
#